data_AF-A0A957W097-F1
#
_entry.id   AF-A0A957W097-F1
#
_cell.length_a   1.000
_cell.length_b   1.000
_cell.length_c   1.000
_cell.angle_alpha   90.00
_cell.angle_beta   90.00
_cell.angle_gamma   90.00
#
_symmetry.space_group_name_H-M   'P 1'
#
loop_
_entity.id
_entity.type
_entity.pdbx_description
1 polymer ?
#
loop_
_entity_poly.entity_id
_entity_poly.type
_entity_poly.pdbx_seq_one_letter_code
_entity_poly.pdbx_strand_id
1 'polypeptide(L)'
;MPNHDLSHPNCPVIQTSAGIDLPPQVKTVLQAIFSGFQRIAVEAKLDGGYSGSYVYRVRLIEVDHGDELAIVKIAPGSLIDQEQQAYQKWVERKLPNTAVIDVSSALSEDGLWKGIRYSIAGGGVFKVQSLFDYYQTADIEDTAHVIKTRLFEVLGRRWWSRNRTETSFQMQTNYDNLLPLNLIVKQIEPPPQVEPILITGDDMASPPIVSNGAWVQLKRFVVTKVNPGDGKITLNLPTTTNDGFSPSFRVRLTGVENFTDYQVGQLIETMQGQVEATRHSLLESYVRQAFGETIDPATTQLPLTPNPDFSSALLLPNPLKTYQHLLQNFVEVRISTVHGDLNFENILVDPQIRDFILIDFVTVKQGHVLHDLLRLETEVVIKLIPPLLQQATLPPETIFFIYEQLYLVAETDDYSPNLPEPTLSKPFTILRLIRQMARRSLFDFENWDEYYRSLTIYLLGALKYETVRNSPLAPLPAQTAFWGAAAAQQLLQTPPDVRQTLGTLNSNQSSSISDIESPYGTMRPDSHFYIERMVDTLCWDRLKAPQPSTIFIQAPRQMGKSSLLQRVIKQVKDTGSKKVVFIDFQRFPEDYLKDEAEFFKEFCFMIGESLDLTDAIEQYWRGRRAHILNCSRYISKYIMAKLDQPLVLAMDEVDRMLFSPFRTNFFGMLRTWHNDRAFDDSFAKLTLFLSSSTEP
;
A
#
# COMPACT_ATOMS: atom_id res chain seq x y z
N MET A 1 17.89 33.40 51.25
CA MET A 1 16.67 33.53 50.42
C MET A 1 16.40 32.18 49.78
N PRO A 2 15.13 31.74 49.75
CA PRO A 2 14.77 30.33 49.89
C PRO A 2 14.97 29.52 48.61
N ASN A 3 15.26 28.23 48.82
CA ASN A 3 15.25 27.13 47.86
C ASN A 3 14.05 27.23 46.91
N HIS A 4 14.33 27.36 45.61
CA HIS A 4 13.40 26.91 44.58
C HIS A 4 13.63 25.43 44.35
N ASP A 5 12.72 24.66 44.92
CA ASP A 5 12.50 23.24 44.68
C ASP A 5 12.32 22.99 43.17
N LEU A 6 13.08 22.05 42.60
CA LEU A 6 12.93 21.57 41.22
C LEU A 6 11.73 20.62 41.11
N SER A 7 10.55 21.07 41.54
CA SER A 7 9.30 20.33 41.29
C SER A 7 8.82 20.62 39.87
N HIS A 8 9.02 19.67 38.96
CA HIS A 8 8.55 19.71 37.57
C HIS A 8 7.05 20.08 37.50
N PRO A 9 6.64 21.17 36.81
CA PRO A 9 5.24 21.50 36.67
C PRO A 9 4.57 20.57 35.63
N ASN A 10 3.50 19.89 36.05
CA ASN A 10 2.54 19.10 35.25
C ASN A 10 3.08 17.88 34.47
N CYS A 11 3.51 16.82 35.18
CA CYS A 11 3.52 15.47 34.62
C CYS A 11 2.10 14.87 34.60
N PRO A 12 1.66 14.24 33.50
CA PRO A 12 0.32 13.66 33.40
C PRO A 12 0.17 12.44 34.31
N VAL A 13 -1.05 12.26 34.84
CA VAL A 13 -1.43 10.99 35.48
C VAL A 13 -1.65 9.95 34.39
N ILE A 14 -0.86 8.87 34.42
CA ILE A 14 -0.98 7.74 33.49
C ILE A 14 -1.96 6.70 34.04
N GLN A 15 -3.00 6.41 33.27
CA GLN A 15 -3.89 5.27 33.49
C GLN A 15 -3.56 4.17 32.50
N THR A 16 -3.63 2.91 32.93
CA THR A 16 -3.43 1.76 32.04
C THR A 16 -4.68 0.90 32.00
N SER A 17 -5.03 0.40 30.82
CA SER A 17 -6.03 -0.67 30.69
C SER A 17 -5.58 -1.94 31.41
N ALA A 18 -6.54 -2.78 31.80
CA ALA A 18 -6.26 -4.05 32.46
C ALA A 18 -5.29 -4.92 31.63
N GLY A 19 -4.22 -5.41 32.26
CA GLY A 19 -3.22 -6.27 31.64
C GLY A 19 -2.02 -5.55 30.99
N ILE A 20 -1.97 -4.21 31.00
CA ILE A 20 -0.81 -3.45 30.51
C ILE A 20 0.09 -3.07 31.69
N ASP A 21 1.26 -3.70 31.74
CA ASP A 21 2.35 -3.29 32.62
C ASP A 21 3.33 -2.39 31.86
N LEU A 22 3.71 -1.26 32.46
CA LEU A 22 4.58 -0.27 31.85
C LEU A 22 5.95 -0.30 32.54
N PRO A 23 7.03 -0.65 31.81
CA PRO A 23 8.38 -0.56 32.35
C PRO A 23 8.69 0.86 32.88
N PRO A 24 9.53 1.02 33.92
CA PRO A 24 9.86 2.33 34.47
C PRO A 24 10.33 3.34 33.40
N GLN A 25 11.24 2.92 32.51
CA GLN A 25 11.74 3.76 31.42
C GLN A 25 10.63 4.22 30.45
N VAL A 26 9.65 3.35 30.17
CA VAL A 26 8.49 3.67 29.32
C VAL A 26 7.61 4.71 29.99
N LYS A 27 7.37 4.56 31.30
CA LYS A 27 6.56 5.48 32.08
C LYS A 27 7.17 6.89 32.09
N THR A 28 8.48 7.00 32.32
CA THR A 28 9.21 8.27 32.31
C THR A 28 9.10 8.96 30.95
N VAL A 29 9.33 8.23 29.86
CA VAL A 29 9.23 8.78 28.49
C VAL A 29 7.80 9.25 28.20
N LEU A 30 6.77 8.49 28.58
CA LEU A 30 5.37 8.91 28.42
C LEU A 30 5.06 10.19 29.20
N GLN A 31 5.50 10.31 30.45
CA GLN A 31 5.29 11.52 31.25
C GLN A 31 5.96 12.75 30.63
N ALA A 32 7.11 12.56 29.98
CA ALA A 32 7.85 13.64 29.35
C ALA A 32 7.27 14.03 27.96
N ILE A 33 6.87 13.08 27.12
CA ILE A 33 6.20 13.36 25.83
C ILE A 33 4.90 14.14 26.02
N PHE A 34 4.15 13.81 27.07
CA PHE A 34 2.88 14.43 27.41
C PHE A 34 3.01 15.45 28.56
N SER A 35 4.18 16.07 28.72
CA SER A 35 4.34 17.16 29.68
C SER A 35 3.36 18.29 29.36
N GLY A 36 2.61 18.76 30.35
CA GLY A 36 1.58 19.80 30.15
C GLY A 36 0.15 19.26 30.05
N PHE A 37 -0.04 17.95 29.83
CA PHE A 37 -1.35 17.32 29.90
C PHE A 37 -1.68 16.88 31.33
N GLN A 38 -2.97 16.89 31.70
CA GLN A 38 -3.38 16.46 33.05
C GLN A 38 -3.41 14.93 33.18
N ARG A 39 -3.97 14.23 32.19
CA ARG A 39 -4.24 12.79 32.26
C ARG A 39 -4.11 12.14 30.89
N ILE A 40 -3.54 10.94 30.87
CA ILE A 40 -3.48 10.08 29.68
C ILE A 40 -3.90 8.66 30.05
N ALA A 41 -4.48 7.93 29.10
CA ALA A 41 -4.79 6.51 29.22
C ALA A 41 -4.06 5.70 28.16
N VAL A 42 -3.21 4.77 28.59
CA VAL A 42 -2.60 3.76 27.72
C VAL A 42 -3.60 2.63 27.53
N GLU A 43 -4.20 2.58 26.34
CA GLU A 43 -5.32 1.69 26.06
C GLU A 43 -4.91 0.31 25.58
N ALA A 44 -3.82 0.26 24.81
CA ALA A 44 -3.33 -0.94 24.16
C ALA A 44 -1.83 -0.84 23.88
N LYS A 45 -1.15 -1.99 23.94
CA LYS A 45 0.18 -2.17 23.37
C LYS A 45 0.00 -2.70 21.95
N LEU A 46 0.54 -1.97 20.97
CA LEU A 46 0.51 -2.36 19.57
C LEU A 46 1.81 -3.15 19.30
N ASP A 47 1.83 -4.42 19.70
CA ASP A 47 3.01 -5.26 19.52
C ASP A 47 3.17 -5.61 18.03
N GLY A 48 4.27 -5.13 17.42
CA GLY A 48 4.50 -5.40 15.99
C GLY A 48 5.93 -5.28 15.46
N GLY A 49 6.88 -4.78 16.25
CA GLY A 49 8.25 -4.54 15.80
C GLY A 49 9.28 -5.53 16.35
N TYR A 50 10.05 -6.15 15.45
CA TYR A 50 11.21 -7.03 15.72
C TYR A 50 12.41 -6.34 16.41
N SER A 51 12.24 -5.09 16.83
CA SER A 51 13.31 -4.15 17.18
C SER A 51 13.49 -3.92 18.68
N GLY A 52 12.69 -4.57 19.54
CA GLY A 52 12.72 -4.32 20.99
C GLY A 52 12.21 -2.92 21.36
N SER A 53 11.39 -2.32 20.49
CA SER A 53 10.68 -1.06 20.74
C SER A 53 9.32 -1.33 21.36
N TYR A 54 8.81 -0.35 22.12
CA TYR A 54 7.45 -0.37 22.65
C TYR A 54 6.58 0.58 21.83
N VAL A 55 5.45 0.10 21.34
CA VAL A 55 4.46 0.95 20.66
C VAL A 55 3.16 0.87 21.42
N TYR A 56 2.62 2.03 21.80
CA TYR A 56 1.41 2.14 22.60
C TYR A 56 0.39 3.04 21.92
N ARG A 57 -0.88 2.64 22.04
CA ARG A 57 -2.01 3.53 21.80
C ARG A 57 -2.34 4.27 23.08
N VAL A 58 -2.31 5.60 23.01
CA VAL A 58 -2.50 6.50 24.14
C VAL A 58 -3.64 7.45 23.84
N ARG A 59 -4.64 7.50 24.71
CA ARG A 59 -5.73 8.48 24.68
C ARG A 59 -5.38 9.65 25.60
N LEU A 60 -5.50 10.87 25.09
CA LEU A 60 -5.46 12.11 25.84
C LEU A 60 -6.84 12.36 26.46
N ILE A 61 -6.90 12.59 27.77
CA ILE A 61 -8.17 12.85 28.48
C ILE A 61 -8.15 14.33 28.91
N GLU A 62 -8.75 15.20 28.11
CA GLU A 62 -8.93 16.62 28.43
C GLU A 62 -10.41 16.94 28.71
N VAL A 63 -10.65 17.95 29.55
CA VAL A 63 -12.00 18.31 30.02
C VAL A 63 -12.74 19.23 29.03
N ASP A 64 -12.00 20.02 28.23
CA ASP A 64 -12.56 21.10 27.39
C ASP A 64 -12.30 20.95 25.87
N HIS A 65 -11.39 20.06 25.46
CA HIS A 65 -11.10 19.73 24.07
C HIS A 65 -11.21 18.20 23.94
N GLY A 66 -12.07 17.71 23.04
CA GLY A 66 -12.45 16.29 23.00
C GLY A 66 -11.27 15.31 22.98
N ASP A 67 -11.50 14.08 23.45
CA ASP A 67 -10.49 13.02 23.54
C ASP A 67 -9.64 12.89 22.26
N GLU A 68 -8.33 13.11 22.36
CA GLU A 68 -7.40 12.90 21.24
C GLU A 68 -6.70 11.54 21.34
N LEU A 69 -6.45 10.91 20.19
CA LEU A 69 -5.73 9.64 20.10
C LEU A 69 -4.32 9.86 19.55
N ALA A 70 -3.33 9.30 20.24
CA ALA A 70 -1.93 9.31 19.82
C ALA A 70 -1.35 7.90 19.81
N ILE A 71 -0.45 7.63 18.86
CA ILE A 71 0.42 6.45 18.92
C ILE A 71 1.80 6.90 19.39
N VAL A 72 2.36 6.21 20.38
CA VAL A 72 3.67 6.53 20.93
C VAL A 72 4.58 5.35 20.73
N LYS A 73 5.72 5.58 20.08
CA LYS A 73 6.80 4.61 19.93
C LYS A 73 7.96 5.00 20.83
N ILE A 74 8.48 4.04 21.60
CA ILE A 74 9.59 4.21 22.54
C ILE A 74 10.66 3.17 22.21
N ALA A 75 11.88 3.63 21.93
CA ALA A 75 12.99 2.80 21.47
C ALA A 75 14.33 3.40 21.93
N PRO A 76 15.47 2.70 21.76
CA PRO A 76 16.78 3.31 21.95
C PRO A 76 16.92 4.63 21.19
N GLY A 77 17.55 5.64 21.81
CA GLY A 77 17.59 7.02 21.28
C GLY A 77 18.04 7.14 19.83
N SER A 78 19.06 6.37 19.44
CA SER A 78 19.58 6.34 18.07
C SER A 78 18.56 5.91 17.02
N LEU A 79 17.65 4.98 17.35
CA LEU A 79 16.59 4.53 16.44
C LEU A 79 15.51 5.60 16.26
N ILE A 80 15.16 6.30 17.34
CA ILE A 80 14.18 7.40 17.28
C ILE A 80 14.75 8.58 16.49
N ASP A 81 16.02 8.91 16.68
CA ASP A 81 16.69 9.96 15.91
C ASP A 81 16.74 9.62 14.41
N GLN A 82 17.07 8.36 14.09
CA GLN A 82 17.06 7.87 12.71
C GLN A 82 15.66 7.97 12.08
N GLU A 83 14.63 7.55 12.81
CA GLU A 83 13.23 7.60 12.37
C GLU A 83 12.74 9.03 12.14
N GLN A 84 13.07 9.95 13.05
CA GLN A 84 12.76 11.37 12.91
C GLN A 84 13.42 11.96 11.66
N GLN A 85 14.72 11.67 11.44
CA GLN A 85 15.44 12.14 10.25
C GLN A 85 14.85 11.56 8.97
N ALA A 86 14.50 10.27 8.96
CA ALA A 86 13.88 9.62 7.82
C ALA A 86 12.50 10.23 7.51
N TYR A 87 11.68 10.50 8.53
CA TYR A 87 10.38 11.15 8.36
C TYR A 87 10.51 12.56 7.77
N GLN A 88 11.36 13.41 8.33
CA GLN A 88 11.57 14.79 7.84
C GLN A 88 12.07 14.80 6.39
N LYS A 89 12.95 13.87 6.04
CA LYS A 89 13.55 13.81 4.69
C LYS A 89 12.61 13.22 3.64
N TRP A 90 11.83 12.19 3.99
CA TRP A 90 11.12 11.35 3.03
C TRP A 90 9.60 11.36 3.16
N VAL A 91 9.02 11.82 4.27
CA VAL A 91 7.59 11.63 4.59
C VAL A 91 6.83 12.97 4.73
N GLU A 92 7.26 13.86 5.63
CA GLU A 92 6.52 15.04 6.13
C GLU A 92 5.83 15.90 5.05
N ARG A 93 6.43 16.00 3.85
CA ARG A 93 5.91 16.82 2.74
C ARG A 93 5.47 16.03 1.51
N LYS A 94 5.52 14.69 1.57
CA LYS A 94 5.34 13.81 0.41
C LYS A 94 4.08 12.93 0.50
N LEU A 95 3.61 12.60 1.70
CA LEU A 95 2.38 11.82 1.89
C LEU A 95 1.26 12.64 2.55
N PRO A 96 0.06 12.72 1.93
CA PRO A 96 -1.15 13.16 2.63
C PRO A 96 -1.64 12.08 3.61
N ASN A 97 -2.45 12.46 4.59
CA ASN A 97 -3.10 11.54 5.56
C ASN A 97 -2.14 10.67 6.38
N THR A 98 -0.86 11.03 6.44
CA THR A 98 0.08 10.39 7.38
C THR A 98 -0.08 11.06 8.74
N ALA A 99 0.09 10.30 9.83
CA ALA A 99 0.10 10.88 11.17
C ALA A 99 1.08 12.07 11.21
N VAL A 100 0.64 13.17 11.83
CA VAL A 100 1.52 14.29 12.13
C VAL A 100 2.46 13.80 13.21
N ILE A 101 3.75 13.68 12.90
CA ILE A 101 4.73 13.41 13.95
C ILE A 101 4.87 14.68 14.77
N ASP A 102 4.42 14.64 16.03
CA ASP A 102 4.87 15.63 16.99
C ASP A 102 6.30 15.26 17.40
N VAL A 103 7.22 16.15 17.07
CA VAL A 103 8.66 16.02 17.28
C VAL A 103 9.04 16.24 18.76
N SER A 104 8.06 16.24 19.67
CA SER A 104 8.22 16.19 21.13
C SER A 104 8.93 14.89 21.55
N SER A 105 10.21 14.79 21.26
CA SER A 105 10.99 13.60 21.51
C SER A 105 11.64 13.70 22.88
N ALA A 106 11.17 12.87 23.82
CA ALA A 106 11.64 12.89 25.20
C ALA A 106 12.57 11.71 25.48
N LEU A 107 13.63 11.95 26.25
CA LEU A 107 14.56 10.93 26.74
C LEU A 107 14.11 10.41 28.12
N SER A 108 14.39 9.14 28.41
CA SER A 108 14.31 8.59 29.76
C SER A 108 15.38 9.19 30.67
N GLU A 109 15.21 9.03 31.99
CA GLU A 109 16.15 9.54 33.01
C GLU A 109 17.60 9.02 32.83
N ASP A 110 17.75 7.78 32.35
CA ASP A 110 19.06 7.17 32.05
C ASP A 110 19.64 7.61 30.68
N GLY A 111 18.89 8.40 29.90
CA GLY A 111 19.27 8.86 28.56
C GLY A 111 19.32 7.78 27.48
N LEU A 112 18.92 6.54 27.80
CA LEU A 112 19.04 5.39 26.87
C LEU A 112 17.85 5.25 25.94
N TRP A 113 16.65 5.56 26.41
CA TRP A 113 15.40 5.42 25.68
C TRP A 113 14.86 6.78 25.27
N LYS A 114 14.29 6.85 24.08
CA LYS A 114 13.62 8.03 23.55
C LYS A 114 12.25 7.62 23.03
N GLY A 115 11.32 8.56 22.96
CA GLY A 115 10.05 8.31 22.29
C GLY A 115 9.66 9.35 21.27
N ILE A 116 8.75 8.97 20.37
CA ILE A 116 8.19 9.78 19.30
C ILE A 116 6.67 9.62 19.29
N ARG A 117 5.95 10.72 19.06
CA ARG A 117 4.49 10.75 19.10
C ARG A 117 3.91 10.96 17.69
N TYR A 118 3.01 10.07 17.31
CA TYR A 118 2.19 10.16 16.11
C TYR A 118 0.82 10.70 16.49
N SER A 119 0.54 11.95 16.12
CA SER A 119 -0.76 12.59 16.28
C SER A 119 -1.67 12.22 15.10
N ILE A 120 -2.86 11.70 15.41
CA ILE A 120 -3.84 11.28 14.40
C ILE A 120 -4.82 12.44 14.16
N ALA A 121 -4.88 12.93 12.92
CA ALA A 121 -5.83 13.97 12.54
C ALA A 121 -7.27 13.44 12.61
N GLY A 122 -8.17 14.15 13.30
CA GLY A 122 -9.58 13.75 13.43
C GLY A 122 -10.14 13.66 14.86
N GLY A 123 -9.36 14.05 15.89
CA GLY A 123 -9.89 14.25 17.24
C GLY A 123 -10.35 12.97 17.94
N GLY A 124 -9.63 11.85 17.75
CA GLY A 124 -9.77 10.64 18.56
C GLY A 124 -11.14 9.94 18.56
N VAL A 125 -12.03 10.25 17.62
CA VAL A 125 -13.38 9.66 17.54
C VAL A 125 -13.33 8.16 17.20
N PHE A 126 -12.28 7.68 16.52
CA PHE A 126 -12.25 6.33 15.94
C PHE A 126 -11.10 5.46 16.48
N LYS A 127 -11.41 4.18 16.70
CA LYS A 127 -10.49 3.16 17.23
C LYS A 127 -9.65 2.60 16.08
N VAL A 128 -8.36 2.94 16.03
CA VAL A 128 -7.41 2.34 15.07
C VAL A 128 -6.86 1.01 15.58
N GLN A 129 -6.62 0.08 14.67
CA GLN A 129 -5.99 -1.23 14.90
C GLN A 129 -5.00 -1.55 13.78
N SER A 130 -4.10 -2.53 13.93
CA SER A 130 -3.20 -2.89 12.83
C SER A 130 -3.96 -3.49 11.65
N LEU A 131 -3.38 -3.48 10.46
CA LEU A 131 -3.94 -4.14 9.29
C LEU A 131 -4.03 -5.64 9.52
N PHE A 132 -3.13 -6.22 10.33
CA PHE A 132 -3.23 -7.61 10.75
C PHE A 132 -4.50 -7.86 11.56
N ASP A 133 -4.78 -7.06 12.59
CA ASP A 133 -6.00 -7.19 13.40
C ASP A 133 -7.27 -6.92 12.58
N TYR A 134 -7.24 -5.89 11.73
CA TYR A 134 -8.34 -5.58 10.82
C TYR A 134 -8.61 -6.73 9.84
N TYR A 135 -7.57 -7.37 9.32
CA TYR A 135 -7.70 -8.55 8.47
C TYR A 135 -8.43 -9.69 9.19
N GLN A 136 -8.24 -9.89 10.49
CA GLN A 136 -8.90 -11.00 11.21
C GLN A 136 -10.43 -10.82 11.26
N THR A 137 -10.92 -9.58 11.30
CA THR A 137 -12.34 -9.29 11.51
C THR A 137 -13.08 -8.81 10.27
N ALA A 138 -12.41 -8.11 9.36
CA ALA A 138 -13.03 -7.56 8.16
C ALA A 138 -13.35 -8.66 7.12
N ASP A 139 -14.27 -8.42 6.21
CA ASP A 139 -14.45 -9.31 5.06
C ASP A 139 -13.37 -9.08 3.98
N ILE A 140 -13.46 -9.84 2.89
CA ILE A 140 -12.52 -9.78 1.78
C ILE A 140 -12.61 -8.45 1.01
N GLU A 141 -13.81 -7.91 0.83
CA GLU A 141 -14.06 -6.69 0.06
C GLU A 141 -13.53 -5.46 0.79
N ASP A 142 -13.76 -5.39 2.10
CA ASP A 142 -13.32 -4.32 2.97
C ASP A 142 -11.80 -4.32 3.15
N THR A 143 -11.21 -5.51 3.27
CA THR A 143 -9.74 -5.65 3.31
C THR A 143 -9.12 -5.24 1.97
N ALA A 144 -9.69 -5.71 0.85
CA ALA A 144 -9.26 -5.34 -0.48
C ALA A 144 -9.42 -3.84 -0.74
N HIS A 145 -10.46 -3.21 -0.24
CA HIS A 145 -10.69 -1.76 -0.35
C HIS A 145 -9.57 -0.98 0.32
N VAL A 146 -9.25 -1.28 1.59
CA VAL A 146 -8.19 -0.60 2.34
C VAL A 146 -6.84 -0.75 1.62
N ILE A 147 -6.49 -1.96 1.18
CA ILE A 147 -5.21 -2.23 0.52
C ILE A 147 -5.16 -1.56 -0.87
N LYS A 148 -6.14 -1.82 -1.74
CA LYS A 148 -6.13 -1.37 -3.15
C LYS A 148 -6.43 0.12 -3.30
N THR A 149 -7.51 0.57 -2.66
CA THR A 149 -8.12 1.90 -2.92
C THR A 149 -7.55 2.97 -2.00
N ARG A 150 -6.98 2.60 -0.85
CA ARG A 150 -6.36 3.57 0.06
C ARG A 150 -4.85 3.46 0.05
N LEU A 151 -4.31 2.37 0.59
CA LEU A 151 -2.87 2.20 0.77
C LEU A 151 -2.12 2.28 -0.58
N PHE A 152 -2.50 1.43 -1.53
CA PHE A 152 -1.83 1.33 -2.83
C PHE A 152 -2.07 2.54 -3.74
N GLU A 153 -3.24 3.16 -3.67
CA GLU A 153 -3.49 4.38 -4.44
C GLU A 153 -2.63 5.55 -3.94
N VAL A 154 -2.49 5.71 -2.62
CA VAL A 154 -1.67 6.76 -2.03
C VAL A 154 -0.19 6.49 -2.22
N LEU A 155 0.30 5.32 -1.80
CA LEU A 155 1.72 4.96 -1.92
C LEU A 155 2.16 4.81 -3.37
N GLY A 156 1.32 4.20 -4.22
CA GLY A 156 1.53 4.10 -5.65
C GLY A 156 1.79 5.46 -6.27
N ARG A 157 0.86 6.41 -6.13
CA ARG A 157 1.00 7.74 -6.76
C ARG A 157 2.12 8.60 -6.15
N ARG A 158 2.33 8.53 -4.84
CA ARG A 158 3.21 9.48 -4.12
C ARG A 158 4.63 8.97 -3.93
N TRP A 159 4.81 7.67 -3.78
CA TRP A 159 6.10 7.03 -3.53
C TRP A 159 6.55 6.19 -4.73
N TRP A 160 5.83 5.11 -5.05
CA TRP A 160 6.31 4.09 -5.99
C TRP A 160 6.36 4.55 -7.45
N SER A 161 5.37 5.32 -7.92
CA SER A 161 5.35 5.87 -9.29
C SER A 161 6.32 7.04 -9.49
N ARG A 162 6.83 7.64 -8.40
CA ARG A 162 7.90 8.65 -8.46
C ARG A 162 9.26 7.95 -8.42
N ASN A 163 9.48 7.10 -9.41
CA ASN A 163 10.69 6.31 -9.52
C ASN A 163 11.64 6.85 -10.58
N ARG A 164 12.86 6.31 -10.56
CA ARG A 164 13.87 6.44 -11.62
C ARG A 164 14.43 5.06 -11.94
N THR A 165 14.89 4.88 -13.16
CA THR A 165 15.63 3.67 -13.57
C THR A 165 17.03 3.67 -12.96
N GLU A 166 17.45 2.52 -12.47
CA GLU A 166 18.84 2.21 -12.14
C GLU A 166 19.29 1.00 -12.95
N THR A 167 20.31 1.18 -13.79
CA THR A 167 20.79 0.17 -14.74
C THR A 167 21.92 -0.68 -14.18
N SER A 168 22.49 -0.29 -13.03
CA SER A 168 23.60 -0.97 -12.38
C SER A 168 23.25 -1.40 -10.95
N PHE A 169 21.99 -1.81 -10.73
CA PHE A 169 21.53 -2.17 -9.39
C PHE A 169 22.13 -3.50 -8.94
N GLN A 170 23.03 -3.42 -7.97
CA GLN A 170 23.62 -4.59 -7.34
C GLN A 170 22.66 -5.17 -6.29
N MET A 171 22.19 -6.40 -6.53
CA MET A 171 21.25 -7.08 -5.62
C MET A 171 21.82 -7.26 -4.22
N GLN A 172 23.08 -7.73 -4.12
CA GLN A 172 23.74 -7.98 -2.84
C GLN A 172 23.68 -6.77 -1.90
N THR A 173 24.11 -5.60 -2.36
CA THR A 173 24.14 -4.36 -1.57
C THR A 173 22.78 -4.01 -0.95
N ASN A 174 21.69 -4.29 -1.64
CA ASN A 174 20.35 -3.92 -1.20
C ASN A 174 19.62 -5.02 -0.42
N TYR A 175 19.87 -6.28 -0.78
CA TYR A 175 19.14 -7.44 -0.27
C TYR A 175 19.89 -8.21 0.81
N ASP A 176 21.20 -8.01 0.98
CA ASP A 176 22.03 -8.70 1.99
C ASP A 176 21.47 -8.55 3.41
N ASN A 177 20.87 -7.40 3.71
CA ASN A 177 20.25 -7.12 5.00
C ASN A 177 19.03 -8.00 5.33
N LEU A 178 18.35 -8.52 4.31
CA LEU A 178 17.18 -9.39 4.44
C LEU A 178 17.55 -10.80 4.86
N LEU A 179 18.75 -11.27 4.51
CA LEU A 179 19.24 -12.59 4.90
C LEU A 179 19.85 -12.59 6.31
N PRO A 180 20.23 -13.77 6.86
CA PRO A 180 21.04 -13.85 8.06
C PRO A 180 22.42 -13.17 7.90
N LEU A 181 23.12 -13.02 9.03
CA LEU A 181 24.49 -12.50 9.06
C LEU A 181 25.39 -13.25 8.07
N ASN A 182 26.35 -12.55 7.48
CA ASN A 182 27.33 -13.16 6.59
C ASN A 182 28.20 -14.13 7.38
N LEU A 183 28.67 -13.71 8.57
CA LEU A 183 29.49 -14.52 9.48
C LEU A 183 29.13 -14.28 10.96
N ILE A 184 29.32 -15.32 11.76
CA ILE A 184 29.51 -15.24 13.22
C ILE A 184 30.95 -15.64 13.50
N VAL A 185 31.71 -14.77 14.15
CA VAL A 185 33.14 -14.92 14.39
C VAL A 185 33.40 -14.84 15.89
N LYS A 186 34.02 -15.88 16.44
CA LYS A 186 34.54 -15.85 17.80
C LYS A 186 35.85 -15.08 17.82
N GLN A 187 35.94 -14.05 18.65
CA GLN A 187 37.15 -13.24 18.77
C GLN A 187 38.20 -13.99 19.59
N ILE A 188 39.13 -14.63 18.89
CA ILE A 188 40.28 -15.37 19.44
C ILE A 188 41.46 -15.26 18.48
N GLU A 189 42.68 -15.35 18.99
CA GLU A 189 43.88 -15.30 18.15
C GLU A 189 44.09 -16.62 17.39
N PRO A 190 44.51 -16.57 16.11
CA PRO A 190 44.84 -17.76 15.35
C PRO A 190 46.10 -18.45 15.90
N PRO A 191 46.20 -19.79 15.79
CA PRO A 191 47.44 -20.50 16.08
C PRO A 191 48.59 -19.96 15.20
N PRO A 192 49.85 -19.97 15.68
CA PRO A 192 50.99 -19.34 14.99
C PRO A 192 51.26 -19.82 13.55
N GLN A 193 50.71 -20.99 13.17
CA GLN A 193 50.93 -21.66 11.89
C GLN A 193 49.75 -21.48 10.91
N VAL A 194 48.67 -20.82 11.33
CA VAL A 194 47.46 -20.67 10.51
C VAL A 194 47.39 -19.25 9.97
N GLU A 195 47.42 -19.12 8.65
CA GLU A 195 47.20 -17.84 7.99
C GLU A 195 45.69 -17.57 7.84
N PRO A 196 45.15 -16.49 8.46
CA PRO A 196 43.73 -16.19 8.40
C PRO A 196 43.33 -15.66 7.01
N ILE A 197 42.13 -16.02 6.57
CA ILE A 197 41.53 -15.52 5.32
C ILE A 197 41.20 -14.04 5.50
N LEU A 198 41.79 -13.18 4.67
CA LEU A 198 41.55 -11.74 4.68
C LEU A 198 40.16 -11.42 4.09
N ILE A 199 39.37 -10.63 4.83
CA ILE A 199 38.10 -10.07 4.38
C ILE A 199 38.18 -8.55 4.51
N THR A 200 38.11 -7.84 3.38
CA THR A 200 38.15 -6.37 3.31
C THR A 200 37.02 -5.87 2.42
N GLY A 201 36.54 -4.64 2.67
CA GLY A 201 35.46 -4.02 1.90
C GLY A 201 35.82 -3.67 0.45
N ASP A 202 37.10 -3.78 0.06
CA ASP A 202 37.59 -3.34 -1.25
C ASP A 202 37.13 -4.24 -2.42
N ASP A 203 36.75 -5.49 -2.16
CA ASP A 203 36.22 -6.43 -3.17
C ASP A 203 35.05 -7.27 -2.63
N MET A 204 33.89 -6.63 -2.49
CA MET A 204 32.66 -7.26 -1.98
C MET A 204 31.71 -7.73 -3.09
N ALA A 205 32.09 -7.55 -4.36
CA ALA A 205 31.36 -8.09 -5.49
C ALA A 205 31.46 -9.63 -5.55
N SER A 206 32.55 -10.20 -5.03
CA SER A 206 32.74 -11.64 -4.85
C SER A 206 33.45 -11.90 -3.53
N PRO A 207 32.73 -11.87 -2.40
CA PRO A 207 33.36 -12.06 -1.09
C PRO A 207 34.01 -13.45 -1.02
N PRO A 208 35.13 -13.59 -0.28
CA PRO A 208 35.83 -14.86 -0.16
C PRO A 208 34.92 -15.95 0.40
N ILE A 209 35.06 -17.17 -0.13
CA ILE A 209 34.33 -18.33 0.36
C ILE A 209 34.96 -18.75 1.69
N VAL A 210 34.14 -18.75 2.75
CA VAL A 210 34.57 -19.08 4.11
C VAL A 210 33.71 -20.23 4.62
N SER A 211 34.36 -21.18 5.30
CA SER A 211 33.72 -22.34 5.92
C SER A 211 33.68 -22.18 7.45
N ASN A 212 32.77 -22.91 8.12
CA ASN A 212 32.80 -22.99 9.58
C ASN A 212 34.16 -23.54 10.06
N GLY A 213 34.69 -22.98 11.15
CA GLY A 213 36.00 -23.31 11.71
C GLY A 213 37.19 -22.61 11.04
N ALA A 214 36.98 -21.93 9.90
CA ALA A 214 38.04 -21.17 9.23
C ALA A 214 38.47 -19.96 10.08
N TRP A 215 39.74 -19.59 9.94
CA TRP A 215 40.30 -18.40 10.57
C TRP A 215 40.18 -17.23 9.60
N VAL A 216 39.72 -16.08 10.09
CA VAL A 216 39.50 -14.87 9.28
C VAL A 216 40.17 -13.66 9.92
N GLN A 217 40.60 -12.75 9.06
CA GLN A 217 41.05 -11.42 9.43
C GLN A 217 40.14 -10.40 8.74
N LEU A 218 39.33 -9.71 9.53
CA LEU A 218 38.50 -8.61 9.06
C LEU A 218 39.31 -7.32 9.06
N LYS A 219 39.29 -6.60 7.95
CA LYS A 219 40.01 -5.33 7.79
C LYS A 219 39.04 -4.21 7.44
N ARG A 220 39.15 -3.07 8.14
CA ARG A 220 38.37 -1.84 7.92
C ARG A 220 36.84 -2.02 8.04
N PHE A 221 36.39 -2.67 9.11
CA PHE A 221 34.98 -2.79 9.43
C PHE A 221 34.53 -1.70 10.40
N VAL A 222 33.25 -1.34 10.40
CA VAL A 222 32.66 -0.37 11.34
C VAL A 222 31.69 -1.08 12.29
N VAL A 223 31.74 -0.70 13.56
CA VAL A 223 30.78 -1.16 14.57
C VAL A 223 29.40 -0.55 14.28
N THR A 224 28.41 -1.39 14.02
CA THR A 224 27.02 -0.96 13.73
C THR A 224 26.04 -1.23 14.86
N LYS A 225 26.34 -2.20 15.72
CA LYS A 225 25.53 -2.51 16.90
C LYS A 225 26.40 -3.05 18.03
N VAL A 226 26.20 -2.55 19.23
CA VAL A 226 26.75 -3.09 20.47
C VAL A 226 25.57 -3.48 21.34
N ASN A 227 25.49 -4.74 21.78
CA ASN A 227 24.45 -5.21 22.68
C ASN A 227 25.06 -5.57 24.04
N PRO A 228 24.99 -4.67 25.05
CA PRO A 228 25.62 -4.88 26.35
C PRO A 228 25.07 -6.11 27.10
N GLY A 229 23.82 -6.48 26.86
CA GLY A 229 23.15 -7.56 27.60
C GLY A 229 23.63 -8.97 27.24
N ASP A 230 24.16 -9.20 26.04
CA ASP A 230 24.64 -10.51 25.60
C ASP A 230 26.09 -10.52 25.10
N GLY A 231 26.82 -9.41 25.26
CA GLY A 231 28.23 -9.28 24.90
C GLY A 231 28.51 -9.39 23.39
N LYS A 232 27.48 -9.17 22.54
CA LYS A 232 27.61 -9.31 21.09
C LYS A 232 27.81 -7.96 20.41
N ILE A 233 28.73 -7.94 19.46
CA ILE A 233 29.01 -6.76 18.62
C ILE A 233 28.72 -7.14 17.17
N THR A 234 28.04 -6.27 16.44
CA THR A 234 27.82 -6.44 14.99
C THR A 234 28.63 -5.40 14.23
N LEU A 235 29.46 -5.90 13.34
CA LEU A 235 30.28 -5.15 12.41
C LEU A 235 29.62 -5.14 11.02
N ASN A 236 29.86 -4.08 10.27
CA ASN A 236 29.53 -4.02 8.85
C ASN A 236 30.62 -3.26 8.09
N LEU A 237 30.50 -3.16 6.78
CA LEU A 237 31.37 -2.35 5.95
C LEU A 237 31.11 -0.85 6.18
N PRO A 238 32.13 0.02 6.02
CA PRO A 238 31.94 1.46 6.06
C PRO A 238 30.95 1.91 4.98
N THR A 239 30.09 2.87 5.32
CA THR A 239 29.20 3.49 4.35
C THR A 239 30.02 4.30 3.34
N THR A 240 29.92 3.97 2.06
CA THR A 240 30.67 4.63 0.97
C THR A 240 29.82 5.62 0.18
N THR A 241 28.49 5.56 0.32
CA THR A 241 27.55 6.40 -0.42
C THR A 241 26.45 6.97 0.48
N ASN A 242 26.08 8.23 0.23
CA ASN A 242 25.01 8.91 0.99
C ASN A 242 23.58 8.60 0.50
N ASP A 243 23.46 7.76 -0.53
CA ASP A 243 22.20 7.42 -1.21
C ASP A 243 21.55 6.13 -0.67
N GLY A 244 22.23 5.41 0.23
CA GLY A 244 21.71 4.18 0.84
C GLY A 244 22.08 2.89 0.11
N PHE A 245 22.91 2.95 -0.93
CA PHE A 245 23.42 1.81 -1.72
C PHE A 245 24.85 1.42 -1.35
N SER A 246 25.20 1.47 -0.07
CA SER A 246 26.52 1.04 0.39
C SER A 246 26.59 -0.49 0.55
N PRO A 247 27.69 -1.14 0.12
CA PRO A 247 27.86 -2.58 0.28
C PRO A 247 27.64 -3.03 1.73
N SER A 248 27.07 -4.21 1.90
CA SER A 248 26.82 -4.81 3.21
C SER A 248 27.51 -6.15 3.32
N PHE A 249 28.23 -6.35 4.42
CA PHE A 249 28.78 -7.62 4.85
C PHE A 249 28.76 -7.66 6.38
N ARG A 250 27.70 -8.22 6.97
CA ARG A 250 27.47 -8.18 8.41
C ARG A 250 28.15 -9.33 9.12
N VAL A 251 28.99 -8.99 10.08
CA VAL A 251 29.70 -9.96 10.92
C VAL A 251 29.33 -9.76 12.38
N ARG A 252 28.98 -10.82 13.09
CA ARG A 252 28.76 -10.76 14.54
C ARG A 252 29.94 -11.34 15.29
N LEU A 253 30.46 -10.59 16.24
CA LEU A 253 31.49 -11.03 17.17
C LEU A 253 30.87 -11.67 18.40
N THR A 254 31.46 -12.79 18.81
CA THR A 254 31.15 -13.52 20.04
C THR A 254 32.43 -13.71 20.86
N GLY A 255 32.28 -13.91 22.18
CA GLY A 255 33.42 -14.11 23.09
C GLY A 255 34.26 -12.85 23.32
N VAL A 256 33.68 -11.66 23.20
CA VAL A 256 34.39 -10.39 23.42
C VAL A 256 34.44 -10.08 24.92
N GLU A 257 35.63 -10.01 25.49
CA GLU A 257 35.81 -9.78 26.94
C GLU A 257 35.52 -8.33 27.36
N ASN A 258 35.95 -7.33 26.58
CA ASN A 258 35.79 -5.90 26.90
C ASN A 258 34.84 -5.19 25.91
N PHE A 259 33.55 -5.55 25.91
CA PHE A 259 32.58 -4.96 24.99
C PHE A 259 32.39 -3.44 25.15
N THR A 260 32.76 -2.87 26.32
CA THR A 260 32.72 -1.42 26.59
C THR A 260 33.70 -0.61 25.74
N ASP A 261 34.72 -1.25 25.18
CA ASP A 261 35.73 -0.61 24.34
C ASP A 261 35.21 -0.34 22.93
N TYR A 262 34.02 -0.86 22.61
CA TYR A 262 33.40 -0.73 21.30
C TYR A 262 32.31 0.34 21.30
N GLN A 263 32.41 1.28 20.36
CA GLN A 263 31.41 2.32 20.15
C GLN A 263 30.80 2.23 18.76
N VAL A 264 29.49 2.46 18.63
CA VAL A 264 28.84 2.50 17.32
C VAL A 264 29.48 3.60 16.47
N GLY A 265 29.85 3.28 15.22
CA GLY A 265 30.60 4.16 14.31
C GLY A 265 32.11 4.00 14.38
N GLN A 266 32.65 3.26 15.36
CA GLN A 266 34.09 3.01 15.46
C GLN A 266 34.59 2.17 14.29
N LEU A 267 35.67 2.63 13.66
CA LEU A 267 36.41 1.88 12.66
C LEU A 267 37.35 0.88 13.34
N ILE A 268 37.22 -0.38 12.95
CA ILE A 268 38.06 -1.50 13.32
C ILE A 268 39.05 -1.74 12.18
N GLU A 269 40.30 -1.30 12.37
CA GLU A 269 41.35 -1.43 11.36
C GLU A 269 41.66 -2.89 11.05
N THR A 270 41.81 -3.73 12.08
CA THR A 270 41.99 -5.18 11.95
C THR A 270 41.35 -5.91 13.11
N MET A 271 40.75 -7.07 12.85
CA MET A 271 40.24 -7.98 13.87
C MET A 271 40.35 -9.42 13.35
N GLN A 272 40.82 -10.32 14.20
CA GLN A 272 40.99 -11.73 13.87
C GLN A 272 40.06 -12.60 14.72
N GLY A 273 39.64 -13.73 14.16
CA GLY A 273 38.84 -14.71 14.87
C GLY A 273 38.57 -15.97 14.08
N GLN A 274 37.89 -16.91 14.73
CA GLN A 274 37.46 -18.17 14.12
C GLN A 274 35.98 -18.10 13.76
N VAL A 275 35.62 -18.53 12.55
CA VAL A 275 34.22 -18.55 12.09
C VAL A 275 33.45 -19.64 12.81
N GLU A 276 32.46 -19.27 13.60
CA GLU A 276 31.52 -20.21 14.24
C GLU A 276 30.41 -20.63 13.26
N ALA A 277 29.91 -19.67 12.48
CA ALA A 277 28.87 -19.90 11.49
C ALA A 277 28.98 -18.95 10.29
N THR A 278 28.53 -19.43 9.14
CA THR A 278 28.39 -18.66 7.91
C THR A 278 26.91 -18.44 7.61
N ARG A 279 26.57 -17.49 6.74
CA ARG A 279 25.18 -17.34 6.28
C ARG A 279 24.57 -18.65 5.80
N HIS A 280 25.32 -19.42 5.02
CA HIS A 280 24.83 -20.68 4.46
C HIS A 280 24.55 -21.69 5.58
N SER A 281 25.48 -21.89 6.52
CA SER A 281 25.26 -22.83 7.63
C SER A 281 24.16 -22.37 8.59
N LEU A 282 23.96 -21.05 8.77
CA LEU A 282 22.81 -20.50 9.49
C LEU A 282 21.49 -20.84 8.78
N LEU A 283 21.39 -20.60 7.47
CA LEU A 283 20.18 -20.96 6.71
C LEU A 283 19.90 -22.47 6.75
N GLU A 284 20.93 -23.31 6.59
CA GLU A 284 20.80 -24.76 6.74
C GLU A 284 20.29 -25.13 8.14
N SER A 285 20.79 -24.49 9.19
CA SER A 285 20.32 -24.72 10.56
C SER A 285 18.84 -24.36 10.73
N TYR A 286 18.37 -23.29 10.11
CA TYR A 286 16.96 -22.87 10.17
C TYR A 286 16.05 -23.84 9.41
N VAL A 287 16.51 -24.35 8.25
CA VAL A 287 15.78 -25.39 7.51
C VAL A 287 15.73 -26.69 8.30
N ARG A 288 16.84 -27.13 8.91
CA ARG A 288 16.85 -28.31 9.80
C ARG A 288 15.93 -28.14 11.00
N GLN A 289 15.88 -26.94 11.59
CA GLN A 289 14.94 -26.64 12.67
C GLN A 289 13.48 -26.75 12.22
N ALA A 290 13.16 -26.29 11.00
CA ALA A 290 11.80 -26.28 10.48
C ALA A 290 11.32 -27.65 9.97
N PHE A 291 12.21 -28.47 9.40
CA PHE A 291 11.84 -29.71 8.70
C PHE A 291 12.39 -30.99 9.35
N GLY A 292 13.27 -30.90 10.35
CA GLY A 292 13.93 -32.07 10.94
C GLY A 292 14.69 -32.86 9.88
N GLU A 293 14.36 -34.14 9.74
CA GLU A 293 14.95 -35.06 8.76
C GLU A 293 14.17 -35.15 7.44
N THR A 294 13.00 -34.49 7.33
CA THR A 294 12.13 -34.57 6.15
C THR A 294 12.75 -33.95 4.90
N ILE A 295 13.55 -32.90 5.06
CA ILE A 295 14.29 -32.26 3.98
C ILE A 295 15.76 -32.23 4.35
N ASP A 296 16.60 -32.78 3.46
CA ASP A 296 18.05 -32.57 3.54
C ASP A 296 18.43 -31.26 2.82
N PRO A 297 18.95 -30.24 3.55
CA PRO A 297 19.40 -28.97 2.97
C PRO A 297 20.47 -29.12 1.88
N ALA A 298 21.18 -30.26 1.84
CA ALA A 298 22.20 -30.53 0.85
C ALA A 298 21.64 -30.87 -0.55
N THR A 299 20.38 -31.29 -0.63
CA THR A 299 19.72 -31.65 -1.90
C THR A 299 19.66 -30.47 -2.86
N THR A 300 19.72 -30.74 -4.16
CA THR A 300 19.58 -29.70 -5.21
C THR A 300 18.13 -29.45 -5.57
N GLN A 301 17.27 -30.46 -5.40
CA GLN A 301 15.86 -30.42 -5.72
C GLN A 301 15.04 -31.00 -4.56
N LEU A 302 13.84 -30.46 -4.39
CA LEU A 302 12.90 -30.78 -3.32
C LEU A 302 11.68 -31.50 -3.92
N PRO A 303 11.32 -32.69 -3.42
CA PRO A 303 10.16 -33.42 -3.91
C PRO A 303 8.86 -32.75 -3.47
N LEU A 304 8.03 -32.34 -4.42
CA LEU A 304 6.67 -31.87 -4.13
C LEU A 304 5.76 -33.08 -3.97
N THR A 305 4.99 -33.15 -2.89
CA THR A 305 4.01 -34.21 -2.70
C THR A 305 2.95 -34.13 -3.80
N PRO A 306 2.69 -35.23 -4.54
CA PRO A 306 1.71 -35.23 -5.62
C PRO A 306 0.32 -34.87 -5.09
N ASN A 307 -0.36 -33.93 -5.75
CA ASN A 307 -1.76 -33.61 -5.48
C ASN A 307 -2.62 -34.22 -6.60
N PRO A 308 -3.65 -35.04 -6.28
CA PRO A 308 -4.53 -35.64 -7.28
C PRO A 308 -5.18 -34.63 -8.24
N ASP A 309 -5.39 -33.40 -7.78
CA ASP A 309 -6.08 -32.36 -8.54
C ASP A 309 -5.13 -31.49 -9.38
N PHE A 310 -3.81 -31.56 -9.16
CA PHE A 310 -2.82 -30.66 -9.78
C PHE A 310 -1.46 -31.37 -10.00
N SER A 311 -1.21 -31.81 -11.24
CA SER A 311 0.08 -32.27 -11.81
C SER A 311 0.82 -33.47 -11.15
N SER A 312 1.54 -34.22 -11.99
CA SER A 312 2.52 -35.25 -11.61
C SER A 312 3.61 -34.72 -10.67
N ALA A 313 4.28 -35.63 -9.93
CA ALA A 313 5.40 -35.31 -9.03
C ALA A 313 6.39 -34.31 -9.64
N LEU A 314 6.46 -33.11 -9.06
CA LEU A 314 7.39 -32.04 -9.45
C LEU A 314 8.58 -32.01 -8.50
N LEU A 315 9.76 -31.72 -9.06
CA LEU A 315 10.99 -31.47 -8.31
C LEU A 315 11.27 -29.97 -8.35
N LEU A 316 11.08 -29.30 -7.21
CA LEU A 316 11.33 -27.85 -7.11
C LEU A 316 12.81 -27.57 -6.83
N PRO A 317 13.41 -26.49 -7.34
CA PRO A 317 14.79 -26.12 -7.01
C PRO A 317 14.93 -25.81 -5.51
N ASN A 318 16.00 -26.30 -4.89
CA ASN A 318 16.31 -25.96 -3.50
C ASN A 318 16.84 -24.52 -3.42
N PRO A 319 16.12 -23.60 -2.74
CA PRO A 319 16.49 -22.19 -2.74
C PRO A 319 17.81 -21.90 -2.01
N LEU A 320 18.30 -22.80 -1.16
CA LEU A 320 19.62 -22.69 -0.52
C LEU A 320 20.77 -22.79 -1.52
N LYS A 321 20.59 -23.44 -2.66
CA LYS A 321 21.66 -23.67 -3.65
C LYS A 321 21.84 -22.52 -4.64
N THR A 322 20.88 -21.60 -4.68
CA THR A 322 20.76 -20.60 -5.76
C THR A 322 20.73 -19.17 -5.25
N TYR A 323 20.37 -18.91 -3.98
CA TYR A 323 20.23 -17.53 -3.46
C TYR A 323 21.51 -16.70 -3.59
N GLN A 324 22.70 -17.31 -3.47
CA GLN A 324 23.96 -16.60 -3.60
C GLN A 324 24.16 -16.09 -5.02
N HIS A 325 23.85 -16.91 -6.03
CA HIS A 325 23.85 -16.49 -7.42
C HIS A 325 22.83 -15.37 -7.67
N LEU A 326 21.66 -15.41 -7.01
CA LEU A 326 20.67 -14.33 -7.13
C LEU A 326 21.20 -12.97 -6.63
N LEU A 327 21.97 -12.96 -5.54
CA LEU A 327 22.57 -11.74 -4.97
C LEU A 327 23.70 -11.15 -5.82
N GLN A 328 24.45 -12.00 -6.52
CA GLN A 328 25.62 -11.58 -7.31
C GLN A 328 25.24 -10.90 -8.64
N ASN A 329 23.96 -10.90 -9.02
CA ASN A 329 23.52 -10.29 -10.26
C ASN A 329 23.39 -8.76 -10.15
N PHE A 330 23.71 -8.11 -11.26
CA PHE A 330 23.26 -6.76 -11.56
C PHE A 330 21.95 -6.85 -12.33
N VAL A 331 20.98 -6.05 -11.95
CA VAL A 331 19.66 -6.02 -12.59
C VAL A 331 19.28 -4.58 -12.88
N GLU A 332 18.46 -4.39 -13.91
CA GLU A 332 17.81 -3.10 -14.16
C GLU A 332 16.53 -3.06 -13.32
N VAL A 333 16.40 -2.02 -12.50
CA VAL A 333 15.26 -1.88 -11.59
C VAL A 333 14.76 -0.45 -11.59
N ARG A 334 13.59 -0.25 -10.98
CA ARG A 334 13.11 1.08 -10.59
C ARG A 334 13.42 1.35 -9.12
N ILE A 335 13.99 2.52 -8.84
CA ILE A 335 14.24 3.01 -7.48
C ILE A 335 13.24 4.10 -7.15
N SER A 336 12.63 4.01 -5.97
CA SER A 336 11.68 5.01 -5.47
C SER A 336 11.82 5.21 -3.96
N THR A 337 10.98 6.07 -3.38
CA THR A 337 10.86 6.11 -1.92
C THR A 337 10.13 4.84 -1.48
N VAL A 338 10.70 4.10 -0.54
CA VAL A 338 10.10 2.89 0.02
C VAL A 338 10.05 2.99 1.53
N HIS A 339 9.03 2.39 2.15
CA HIS A 339 8.96 2.27 3.60
C HIS A 339 10.13 1.44 4.13
N GLY A 340 10.49 0.35 3.42
CA GLY A 340 11.59 -0.54 3.76
C GLY A 340 11.21 -1.68 4.72
N ASP A 341 10.24 -1.46 5.60
CA ASP A 341 9.62 -2.50 6.45
C ASP A 341 8.08 -2.35 6.49
N LEU A 342 7.44 -2.26 5.31
CA LEU A 342 5.98 -2.17 5.20
C LEU A 342 5.33 -3.52 5.52
N ASN A 343 5.16 -3.81 6.81
CA ASN A 343 4.47 -4.99 7.30
C ASN A 343 3.06 -4.65 7.82
N PHE A 344 2.25 -5.66 8.13
CA PHE A 344 0.84 -5.45 8.55
C PHE A 344 0.67 -4.78 9.91
N GLU A 345 1.71 -4.74 10.75
CA GLU A 345 1.66 -4.03 12.04
C GLU A 345 1.99 -2.54 11.89
N ASN A 346 2.80 -2.21 10.89
CA ASN A 346 3.19 -0.83 10.57
C ASN A 346 2.14 -0.08 9.74
N ILE A 347 1.05 -0.75 9.36
CA ILE A 347 -0.13 -0.17 8.73
C ILE A 347 -1.27 -0.22 9.74
N LEU A 348 -1.68 0.93 10.26
CA LEU A 348 -2.87 1.04 11.09
C LEU A 348 -4.08 1.36 10.21
N VAL A 349 -5.23 0.80 10.56
CA VAL A 349 -6.50 0.98 9.85
C VAL A 349 -7.52 1.58 10.80
N ASP A 350 -8.25 2.58 10.32
CA ASP A 350 -9.50 3.03 10.91
C ASP A 350 -10.66 2.22 10.30
N PRO A 351 -11.30 1.31 11.06
CA PRO A 351 -12.35 0.44 10.52
C PRO A 351 -13.60 1.19 10.06
N GLN A 352 -13.87 2.39 10.58
CA GLN A 352 -15.12 3.10 10.30
C GLN A 352 -15.07 3.83 8.96
N ILE A 353 -13.98 4.57 8.72
CA ILE A 353 -13.78 5.29 7.45
C ILE A 353 -12.95 4.50 6.44
N ARG A 354 -12.42 3.33 6.85
CA ARG A 354 -11.59 2.42 6.06
C ARG A 354 -10.36 3.13 5.50
N ASP A 355 -9.76 4.04 6.27
CA ASP A 355 -8.53 4.74 5.91
C ASP A 355 -7.34 4.14 6.68
N PHE A 356 -6.12 4.49 6.25
CA PHE A 356 -4.89 3.94 6.83
C PHE A 356 -3.97 5.02 7.39
N ILE A 357 -3.12 4.62 8.33
CA ILE A 357 -2.05 5.43 8.92
C ILE A 357 -0.78 4.59 8.93
N LEU A 358 0.33 5.16 8.47
CA LEU A 358 1.64 4.50 8.54
C LEU A 358 2.40 4.95 9.79
N ILE A 359 3.12 4.00 10.36
CA ILE A 359 4.03 4.19 11.48
C ILE A 359 5.35 3.45 11.21
N ASP A 360 6.36 3.68 12.06
CA ASP A 360 7.67 3.04 11.96
C ASP A 360 8.49 3.43 10.71
N PHE A 361 8.83 4.71 10.62
CA PHE A 361 9.54 5.25 9.44
C PHE A 361 11.07 5.04 9.46
N VAL A 362 11.60 4.24 10.41
CA VAL A 362 13.05 4.09 10.63
C VAL A 362 13.79 3.55 9.41
N THR A 363 13.13 2.73 8.59
CA THR A 363 13.69 2.11 7.39
C THR A 363 13.42 2.89 6.11
N VAL A 364 12.71 4.02 6.16
CA VAL A 364 12.31 4.76 4.96
C VAL A 364 13.55 5.32 4.26
N LYS A 365 13.69 4.97 2.98
CA LYS A 365 14.82 5.39 2.14
C LYS A 365 14.48 5.37 0.66
N GLN A 366 15.44 5.76 -0.17
CA GLN A 366 15.43 5.36 -1.58
C GLN A 366 15.85 3.89 -1.69
N GLY A 367 15.09 3.10 -2.41
CA GLY A 367 15.37 1.68 -2.60
C GLY A 367 14.62 1.12 -3.80
N HIS A 368 14.89 -0.13 -4.12
CA HIS A 368 14.15 -0.87 -5.14
C HIS A 368 12.64 -0.79 -4.86
N VAL A 369 11.87 -0.30 -5.83
CA VAL A 369 10.44 0.03 -5.69
C VAL A 369 9.59 -1.14 -5.20
N LEU A 370 10.00 -2.39 -5.48
CA LEU A 370 9.28 -3.57 -5.07
C LEU A 370 9.46 -3.95 -3.59
N HIS A 371 10.40 -3.34 -2.85
CA HIS A 371 10.68 -3.73 -1.46
C HIS A 371 9.44 -3.77 -0.57
N ASP A 372 8.58 -2.75 -0.65
CA ASP A 372 7.37 -2.67 0.16
C ASP A 372 6.37 -3.77 -0.20
N LEU A 373 6.19 -4.05 -1.49
CA LEU A 373 5.26 -5.06 -2.00
C LEU A 373 5.75 -6.48 -1.67
N LEU A 374 7.04 -6.74 -1.82
CA LEU A 374 7.67 -8.02 -1.46
C LEU A 374 7.60 -8.27 0.05
N ARG A 375 7.76 -7.21 0.85
CA ARG A 375 7.59 -7.30 2.32
C ARG A 375 6.15 -7.67 2.69
N LEU A 376 5.15 -7.05 2.05
CA LEU A 376 3.74 -7.38 2.26
C LEU A 376 3.43 -8.83 1.82
N GLU A 377 3.89 -9.29 0.66
CA GLU A 377 3.69 -10.68 0.21
C GLU A 377 4.32 -11.67 1.20
N THR A 378 5.52 -11.35 1.71
CA THR A 378 6.16 -12.17 2.76
C THR A 378 5.31 -12.26 4.02
N GLU A 379 4.70 -11.17 4.47
CA GLU A 379 3.81 -11.18 5.65
C GLU A 379 2.56 -12.05 5.41
N VAL A 380 1.97 -12.02 4.22
CA VAL A 380 0.85 -12.92 3.87
C VAL A 380 1.28 -14.39 4.01
N VAL A 381 2.46 -14.73 3.47
CA VAL A 381 2.99 -16.09 3.45
C VAL A 381 3.33 -16.62 4.85
N ILE A 382 3.86 -15.78 5.74
CA ILE A 382 4.29 -16.23 7.07
C ILE A 382 3.25 -16.02 8.17
N LYS A 383 2.26 -15.13 7.98
CA LYS A 383 1.24 -14.85 9.01
C LYS A 383 -0.18 -15.28 8.63
N LEU A 384 -0.60 -15.09 7.38
CA LEU A 384 -2.01 -15.29 7.00
C LEU A 384 -2.30 -16.68 6.46
N ILE A 385 -1.38 -17.26 5.70
CA ILE A 385 -1.55 -18.60 5.09
C ILE A 385 -1.39 -19.73 6.12
N PRO A 386 -0.38 -19.75 7.01
CA PRO A 386 -0.14 -20.88 7.90
C PRO A 386 -1.33 -21.26 8.81
N PRO A 387 -2.07 -20.32 9.44
CA PRO A 387 -3.26 -20.68 10.23
C PRO A 387 -4.31 -21.44 9.41
N LEU A 388 -4.51 -21.05 8.15
CA LEU A 388 -5.50 -21.67 7.26
C LEU A 388 -5.05 -23.06 6.80
N LEU A 389 -3.75 -23.24 6.54
CA LEU A 389 -3.18 -24.54 6.23
C LEU A 389 -3.34 -25.51 7.42
N GLN A 390 -3.07 -25.05 8.65
CA GLN A 390 -3.28 -25.86 9.85
C GLN A 390 -4.76 -26.24 10.01
N GLN A 391 -5.67 -25.28 9.86
CA GLN A 391 -7.11 -25.50 10.01
C GLN A 391 -7.65 -26.50 8.98
N ALA A 392 -7.19 -26.41 7.73
CA ALA A 392 -7.60 -27.30 6.64
C ALA A 392 -6.77 -28.60 6.56
N THR A 393 -5.80 -28.80 7.46
CA THR A 393 -4.86 -29.93 7.42
C THR A 393 -4.13 -30.05 6.07
N LEU A 394 -3.81 -28.91 5.47
CA LEU A 394 -3.06 -28.82 4.21
C LEU A 394 -1.56 -28.70 4.48
N PRO A 395 -0.71 -29.26 3.61
CA PRO A 395 0.74 -29.22 3.80
C PRO A 395 1.33 -27.84 3.44
N PRO A 396 2.50 -27.45 3.99
CA PRO A 396 3.10 -26.13 3.75
C PRO A 396 3.45 -25.86 2.29
N GLU A 397 3.76 -26.89 1.51
CA GLU A 397 4.01 -26.79 0.07
C GLU A 397 2.77 -26.40 -0.75
N THR A 398 1.58 -26.33 -0.15
CA THR A 398 0.38 -25.77 -0.81
C THR A 398 0.60 -24.36 -1.37
N ILE A 399 1.54 -23.59 -0.81
CA ILE A 399 1.95 -22.27 -1.32
C ILE A 399 2.40 -22.31 -2.79
N PHE A 400 2.95 -23.43 -3.26
CA PHE A 400 3.33 -23.61 -4.65
C PHE A 400 2.11 -23.47 -5.58
N PHE A 401 1.01 -24.16 -5.27
CA PHE A 401 -0.23 -24.09 -6.06
C PHE A 401 -0.83 -22.69 -6.01
N ILE A 402 -0.80 -22.02 -4.85
CA ILE A 402 -1.24 -20.62 -4.73
C ILE A 402 -0.43 -19.72 -5.69
N TYR A 403 0.90 -19.91 -5.76
CA TYR A 403 1.77 -19.12 -6.63
C TYR A 403 1.58 -19.44 -8.11
N GLU A 404 1.32 -20.69 -8.46
CA GLU A 404 0.97 -21.10 -9.82
C GLU A 404 -0.34 -20.44 -10.27
N GLN A 405 -1.38 -20.50 -9.44
CA GLN A 405 -2.64 -19.81 -9.70
C GLN A 405 -2.42 -18.29 -9.83
N LEU A 406 -1.63 -17.67 -8.96
CA LEU A 406 -1.31 -16.24 -9.08
C LEU A 406 -0.55 -15.90 -10.37
N TYR A 407 0.33 -16.78 -10.85
CA TYR A 407 1.05 -16.60 -12.10
C TYR A 407 0.09 -16.58 -13.29
N LEU A 408 -0.92 -17.47 -13.31
CA LEU A 408 -1.94 -17.53 -14.36
C LEU A 408 -2.90 -16.33 -14.35
N VAL A 409 -3.09 -15.69 -13.20
CA VAL A 409 -4.17 -14.71 -12.94
C VAL A 409 -3.66 -13.28 -12.83
N ALA A 410 -2.34 -13.08 -12.83
CA ALA A 410 -1.75 -11.74 -12.82
C ALA A 410 -2.18 -10.87 -14.04
N GLU A 411 -2.93 -11.45 -14.99
CA GLU A 411 -3.33 -10.83 -16.25
C GLU A 411 -4.85 -10.59 -16.40
N THR A 412 -5.70 -11.20 -15.58
CA THR A 412 -7.18 -11.13 -15.76
C THR A 412 -7.93 -10.95 -14.44
N ASP A 413 -8.93 -10.07 -14.42
CA ASP A 413 -9.78 -9.84 -13.24
C ASP A 413 -10.94 -10.87 -13.14
N ASP A 414 -11.29 -11.56 -14.24
CA ASP A 414 -12.42 -12.52 -14.35
C ASP A 414 -12.09 -13.97 -13.96
N TYR A 415 -10.94 -14.22 -13.32
CA TYR A 415 -10.55 -15.58 -12.94
C TYR A 415 -11.04 -15.97 -11.55
N SER A 416 -11.69 -17.13 -11.48
CA SER A 416 -11.98 -17.83 -10.21
C SER A 416 -10.85 -18.82 -9.92
N PRO A 417 -10.05 -18.62 -8.85
CA PRO A 417 -8.90 -19.47 -8.59
C PRO A 417 -9.33 -20.86 -8.15
N ASN A 418 -8.69 -21.88 -8.71
CA ASN A 418 -8.88 -23.25 -8.28
C ASN A 418 -8.03 -23.50 -7.04
N LEU A 419 -8.51 -23.02 -5.89
CA LEU A 419 -7.83 -23.18 -4.60
C LEU A 419 -8.27 -24.49 -3.94
N PRO A 420 -7.35 -25.21 -3.28
CA PRO A 420 -7.68 -26.47 -2.61
C PRO A 420 -8.60 -26.30 -1.40
N GLU A 421 -8.71 -25.07 -0.88
CA GLU A 421 -9.55 -24.73 0.26
C GLU A 421 -10.15 -23.32 0.08
N PRO A 422 -11.49 -23.14 0.12
CA PRO A 422 -12.14 -21.85 -0.14
C PRO A 422 -11.72 -20.71 0.80
N THR A 423 -11.35 -21.03 2.05
CA THR A 423 -10.89 -20.03 3.03
C THR A 423 -9.58 -19.34 2.61
N LEU A 424 -8.80 -19.95 1.70
CA LEU A 424 -7.60 -19.34 1.10
C LEU A 424 -7.90 -18.22 0.10
N SER A 425 -9.18 -18.00 -0.27
CA SER A 425 -9.59 -16.93 -1.20
C SER A 425 -9.19 -15.54 -0.71
N LYS A 426 -9.27 -15.29 0.60
CA LYS A 426 -8.92 -13.99 1.20
C LYS A 426 -7.43 -13.65 1.09
N PRO A 427 -6.48 -14.48 1.56
CA PRO A 427 -5.06 -14.20 1.36
C PRO A 427 -4.66 -14.25 -0.13
N PHE A 428 -5.27 -15.12 -0.93
CA PHE A 428 -5.06 -15.13 -2.39
C PHE A 428 -5.40 -13.79 -3.03
N THR A 429 -6.53 -13.19 -2.66
CA THR A 429 -6.95 -11.89 -3.18
C THR A 429 -5.96 -10.79 -2.80
N ILE A 430 -5.42 -10.81 -1.57
CA ILE A 430 -4.39 -9.85 -1.15
C ILE A 430 -3.10 -10.03 -1.97
N LEU A 431 -2.63 -11.27 -2.14
CA LEU A 431 -1.47 -11.57 -2.98
C LEU A 431 -1.67 -11.09 -4.42
N ARG A 432 -2.87 -11.31 -4.98
CA ARG A 432 -3.23 -10.82 -6.31
C ARG A 432 -3.13 -9.29 -6.39
N LEU A 433 -3.66 -8.57 -5.40
CA LEU A 433 -3.56 -7.10 -5.36
C LEU A 433 -2.10 -6.63 -5.26
N ILE A 434 -1.29 -7.28 -4.43
CA ILE A 434 0.16 -6.99 -4.31
C ILE A 434 0.84 -7.16 -5.66
N ARG A 435 0.62 -8.29 -6.33
CA ARG A 435 1.21 -8.59 -7.65
C ARG A 435 0.70 -7.64 -8.74
N GLN A 436 -0.58 -7.27 -8.74
CA GLN A 436 -1.12 -6.26 -9.66
C GLN A 436 -0.42 -4.90 -9.51
N MET A 437 -0.12 -4.47 -8.28
CA MET A 437 0.65 -3.25 -8.04
C MET A 437 2.15 -3.43 -8.37
N ALA A 438 2.71 -4.60 -8.09
CA ALA A 438 4.09 -4.93 -8.42
C ALA A 438 4.33 -4.87 -9.92
N ARG A 439 3.42 -5.42 -10.74
CA ARG A 439 3.51 -5.37 -12.20
C ARG A 439 3.64 -3.96 -12.76
N ARG A 440 2.90 -3.00 -12.19
CA ARG A 440 2.98 -1.57 -12.56
C ARG A 440 4.33 -0.94 -12.16
N SER A 441 4.99 -1.54 -11.19
CA SER A 441 6.24 -1.06 -10.59
C SER A 441 7.48 -1.76 -11.14
N LEU A 442 7.34 -2.90 -11.82
CA LEU A 442 8.45 -3.61 -12.48
C LEU A 442 9.18 -2.70 -13.46
N PHE A 443 10.48 -2.92 -13.64
CA PHE A 443 11.25 -2.30 -14.71
C PHE A 443 10.65 -2.65 -16.08
N ASP A 444 10.48 -3.96 -16.32
CA ASP A 444 9.76 -4.54 -17.46
C ASP A 444 8.46 -5.21 -16.95
N PHE A 445 7.31 -4.64 -17.35
CA PHE A 445 6.00 -5.08 -16.86
C PHE A 445 5.54 -6.44 -17.41
N GLU A 446 6.25 -7.00 -18.40
CA GLU A 446 6.02 -8.33 -18.95
C GLU A 446 6.94 -9.38 -18.31
N ASN A 447 8.04 -8.96 -17.67
CA ASN A 447 9.06 -9.84 -17.13
C ASN A 447 9.05 -9.87 -15.59
N TRP A 448 8.68 -11.03 -15.03
CA TRP A 448 8.60 -11.24 -13.59
C TRP A 448 9.91 -11.67 -12.92
N ASP A 449 11.02 -11.77 -13.67
CA ASP A 449 12.32 -12.16 -13.14
C ASP A 449 12.74 -11.30 -11.94
N GLU A 450 12.63 -9.97 -12.08
CA GLU A 450 12.94 -8.99 -11.03
C GLU A 450 12.16 -9.30 -9.74
N TYR A 451 10.87 -9.65 -9.89
CA TYR A 451 9.98 -9.98 -8.78
C TYR A 451 10.38 -11.28 -8.10
N TYR A 452 10.46 -12.38 -8.86
CA TYR A 452 10.68 -13.72 -8.28
C TYR A 452 12.07 -13.87 -7.67
N ARG A 453 13.11 -13.30 -8.29
CA ARG A 453 14.47 -13.25 -7.71
C ARG A 453 14.45 -12.58 -6.33
N SER A 454 13.77 -11.45 -6.25
CA SER A 454 13.66 -10.65 -5.03
C SER A 454 12.80 -11.34 -3.97
N LEU A 455 11.67 -11.92 -4.36
CA LEU A 455 10.75 -12.63 -3.48
C LEU A 455 11.41 -13.85 -2.83
N THR A 456 12.19 -14.63 -3.58
CA THR A 456 12.98 -15.72 -3.01
C THR A 456 13.85 -15.24 -1.86
N ILE A 457 14.56 -14.13 -2.02
CA ILE A 457 15.47 -13.61 -0.99
C ILE A 457 14.68 -13.15 0.25
N TYR A 458 13.54 -12.50 0.05
CA TYR A 458 12.64 -12.09 1.12
C TYR A 458 12.12 -13.29 1.94
N LEU A 459 11.63 -14.32 1.26
CA LEU A 459 11.08 -15.52 1.88
C LEU A 459 12.16 -16.34 2.62
N LEU A 460 13.34 -16.53 2.01
CA LEU A 460 14.49 -17.13 2.71
C LEU A 460 14.93 -16.30 3.92
N GLY A 461 14.94 -14.97 3.76
CA GLY A 461 15.28 -14.03 4.83
C GLY A 461 14.34 -14.13 6.04
N ALA A 462 13.07 -14.49 5.81
CA ALA A 462 12.07 -14.63 6.87
C ALA A 462 12.42 -15.73 7.89
N LEU A 463 13.14 -16.79 7.46
CA LEU A 463 13.54 -17.91 8.33
C LEU A 463 14.43 -17.46 9.50
N LYS A 464 15.13 -16.33 9.37
CA LYS A 464 16.04 -15.84 10.42
C LYS A 464 15.29 -15.35 11.67
N TYR A 465 14.04 -14.92 11.52
CA TYR A 465 13.29 -14.28 12.59
C TYR A 465 12.79 -15.31 13.62
N GLU A 466 13.07 -15.06 14.89
CA GLU A 466 12.62 -15.93 15.99
C GLU A 466 11.11 -16.01 16.09
N THR A 467 10.38 -14.92 15.79
CA THR A 467 8.91 -14.94 15.83
C THR A 467 8.31 -15.86 14.77
N VAL A 468 9.04 -16.17 13.70
CA VAL A 468 8.63 -17.14 12.68
C VAL A 468 8.96 -18.56 13.15
N ARG A 469 10.21 -18.77 13.60
CA ARG A 469 10.71 -20.10 14.02
C ARG A 469 10.08 -20.62 15.32
N ASN A 470 9.66 -19.73 16.21
CA ASN A 470 9.09 -20.03 17.53
C ASN A 470 7.65 -19.48 17.66
N SER A 471 6.95 -19.25 16.54
CA SER A 471 5.54 -18.88 16.58
C SER A 471 4.69 -19.97 17.25
N PRO A 472 3.48 -19.67 17.74
CA PRO A 472 2.53 -20.69 18.19
C PRO A 472 2.17 -21.73 17.11
N LEU A 473 2.38 -21.40 15.83
CA LEU A 473 2.15 -22.26 14.68
C LEU A 473 3.44 -22.92 14.17
N ALA A 474 4.57 -22.75 14.84
CA ALA A 474 5.84 -23.32 14.42
C ALA A 474 5.73 -24.85 14.32
N PRO A 475 6.35 -25.48 13.30
CA PRO A 475 7.28 -24.89 12.33
C PRO A 475 6.61 -24.30 11.06
N LEU A 476 5.27 -24.28 10.99
CA LEU A 476 4.54 -24.09 9.74
C LEU A 476 4.87 -22.78 9.00
N PRO A 477 4.94 -21.59 9.64
CA PRO A 477 5.36 -20.35 8.95
C PRO A 477 6.73 -20.43 8.27
N ALA A 478 7.71 -21.05 8.91
CA ALA A 478 9.05 -21.22 8.34
C ALA A 478 9.04 -22.19 7.16
N GLN A 479 8.25 -23.27 7.26
CA GLN A 479 8.08 -24.24 6.18
C GLN A 479 7.38 -23.61 4.97
N THR A 480 6.30 -22.86 5.17
CA THR A 480 5.57 -22.17 4.10
C THR A 480 6.46 -21.12 3.42
N ALA A 481 7.27 -20.37 4.17
CA ALA A 481 8.24 -19.43 3.59
C ALA A 481 9.29 -20.15 2.72
N PHE A 482 9.85 -21.26 3.21
CA PHE A 482 10.86 -22.02 2.49
C PHE A 482 10.31 -22.63 1.18
N TRP A 483 9.13 -23.24 1.23
CA TRP A 483 8.45 -23.75 0.04
C TRP A 483 8.03 -22.63 -0.92
N GLY A 484 7.60 -21.47 -0.40
CA GLY A 484 7.32 -20.29 -1.22
C GLY A 484 8.58 -19.78 -1.95
N ALA A 485 9.74 -19.84 -1.31
CA ALA A 485 11.01 -19.49 -1.95
C ALA A 485 11.39 -20.48 -3.06
N ALA A 486 11.19 -21.79 -2.85
CA ALA A 486 11.37 -22.82 -3.87
C ALA A 486 10.40 -22.63 -5.04
N ALA A 487 9.13 -22.34 -4.76
CA ALA A 487 8.09 -22.07 -5.76
C ALA A 487 8.41 -20.83 -6.61
N ALA A 488 8.83 -19.72 -5.98
CA ALA A 488 9.26 -18.51 -6.70
C ALA A 488 10.43 -18.81 -7.64
N GLN A 489 11.38 -19.67 -7.24
CA GLN A 489 12.47 -20.07 -8.12
C GLN A 489 12.03 -20.98 -9.26
N GLN A 490 11.07 -21.89 -9.01
CA GLN A 490 10.51 -22.72 -10.06
C GLN A 490 9.86 -21.85 -11.15
N LEU A 491 9.07 -20.84 -10.75
CA LEU A 491 8.44 -19.89 -11.67
C LEU A 491 9.47 -19.02 -12.41
N LEU A 492 10.60 -18.70 -11.77
CA LEU A 492 11.71 -17.97 -12.39
C LEU A 492 12.42 -18.82 -13.46
N GLN A 493 12.60 -20.12 -13.23
CA GLN A 493 13.35 -21.00 -14.13
C GLN A 493 12.49 -21.56 -15.27
N THR A 494 11.26 -21.94 -14.95
CA THR A 494 10.31 -22.61 -15.84
C THR A 494 8.90 -22.10 -15.53
N PRO A 495 8.54 -20.92 -16.03
CA PRO A 495 7.18 -20.43 -15.89
C PRO A 495 6.18 -21.36 -16.60
N PRO A 496 4.98 -21.56 -16.05
CA PRO A 496 3.89 -22.26 -16.74
C PRO A 496 3.61 -21.63 -18.11
N ASP A 497 3.35 -22.44 -19.15
CA ASP A 497 2.90 -21.93 -20.43
C ASP A 497 1.45 -21.42 -20.31
N VAL A 498 1.32 -20.13 -20.06
CA VAL A 498 0.04 -19.43 -19.86
C VAL A 498 -0.91 -19.66 -21.05
N ARG A 499 -0.38 -19.76 -22.28
CA ARG A 499 -1.20 -19.92 -23.49
C ARG A 499 -1.79 -21.33 -23.61
N GLN A 500 -1.04 -22.34 -23.18
CA GLN A 500 -1.51 -23.72 -23.18
C GLN A 500 -2.52 -23.97 -22.04
N THR A 501 -2.26 -23.41 -20.85
CA THR A 501 -3.12 -23.57 -19.65
C THR A 501 -4.41 -22.73 -19.74
N LEU A 502 -4.37 -21.51 -20.28
CA LEU A 502 -5.59 -20.74 -20.56
C LEU A 502 -6.34 -21.30 -21.79
N GLY A 503 -5.64 -21.90 -22.76
CA GLY A 503 -6.25 -22.54 -23.93
C GLY A 503 -7.11 -23.75 -23.60
N THR A 504 -6.77 -24.51 -22.56
CA THR A 504 -7.61 -25.61 -22.04
C THR A 504 -8.78 -25.10 -21.21
N LEU A 505 -8.62 -24.01 -20.45
CA LEU A 505 -9.68 -23.37 -19.66
C LEU A 505 -10.71 -22.59 -20.50
N ASN A 506 -10.27 -21.94 -21.59
CA ASN A 506 -11.12 -21.15 -22.50
C ASN A 506 -11.83 -21.97 -23.58
N SER A 507 -11.68 -23.31 -23.57
CA SER A 507 -12.41 -24.19 -24.50
C SER A 507 -13.94 -24.17 -24.33
N ASN A 508 -14.45 -23.50 -23.29
CA ASN A 508 -15.89 -23.37 -23.05
C ASN A 508 -16.52 -22.01 -23.37
N GLN A 509 -15.79 -20.93 -23.69
CA GLN A 509 -16.43 -19.69 -24.13
C GLN A 509 -15.53 -18.89 -25.09
N SER A 510 -15.67 -19.14 -26.39
CA SER A 510 -15.18 -18.24 -27.42
C SER A 510 -16.20 -17.12 -27.66
N SER A 511 -15.86 -15.89 -27.30
CA SER A 511 -16.45 -14.69 -27.91
C SER A 511 -15.37 -13.98 -28.74
N SER A 512 -15.75 -13.55 -29.93
CA SER A 512 -14.87 -13.13 -31.02
C SER A 512 -14.15 -11.81 -30.76
N ILE A 513 -12.85 -11.75 -31.11
CA ILE A 513 -11.94 -10.58 -31.04
C ILE A 513 -12.31 -9.48 -32.07
N SER A 514 -13.54 -9.46 -32.59
CA SER A 514 -13.96 -8.56 -33.67
C SER A 514 -14.37 -7.16 -33.23
N ASP A 515 -14.50 -6.90 -31.93
CA ASP A 515 -15.23 -5.72 -31.44
C ASP A 515 -14.34 -4.72 -30.67
N ILE A 516 -13.05 -4.60 -30.99
CA ILE A 516 -12.17 -3.62 -30.29
C ILE A 516 -12.57 -2.19 -30.69
N GLU A 517 -13.12 -1.43 -29.75
CA GLU A 517 -13.48 -0.02 -29.92
C GLU A 517 -12.27 0.91 -29.78
N SER A 518 -12.31 2.09 -30.42
CA SER A 518 -11.24 3.10 -30.34
C SER A 518 -11.03 3.60 -28.90
N PRO A 519 -9.78 3.72 -28.41
CA PRO A 519 -9.49 4.13 -27.03
C PRO A 519 -9.67 5.64 -26.77
N TYR A 520 -10.10 6.41 -27.79
CA TYR A 520 -10.25 7.85 -27.71
C TYR A 520 -11.71 8.27 -27.91
N GLY A 521 -12.14 9.27 -27.14
CA GLY A 521 -13.49 9.83 -27.19
C GLY A 521 -14.46 9.19 -26.19
N THR A 522 -15.72 9.59 -26.26
CA THR A 522 -16.78 9.07 -25.39
C THR A 522 -17.11 7.63 -25.78
N MET A 523 -16.81 6.67 -24.89
CA MET A 523 -17.21 5.27 -25.07
C MET A 523 -18.73 5.11 -25.20
N ARG A 524 -19.15 4.10 -25.97
CA ARG A 524 -20.56 3.75 -26.12
C ARG A 524 -21.10 3.25 -24.77
N PRO A 525 -22.35 3.57 -24.42
CA PRO A 525 -22.96 3.11 -23.17
C PRO A 525 -22.95 1.59 -22.98
N ASP A 526 -23.00 0.82 -24.06
CA ASP A 526 -22.99 -0.64 -24.14
C ASP A 526 -21.59 -1.23 -24.39
N SER A 527 -20.54 -0.41 -24.37
CA SER A 527 -19.17 -0.87 -24.57
C SER A 527 -18.75 -1.86 -23.48
N HIS A 528 -18.29 -3.04 -23.89
CA HIS A 528 -17.70 -4.05 -23.02
C HIS A 528 -16.36 -3.60 -22.40
N PHE A 529 -15.75 -2.52 -22.93
CA PHE A 529 -14.51 -1.94 -22.42
C PHE A 529 -14.72 -0.83 -21.39
N TYR A 530 -15.97 -0.47 -21.10
CA TYR A 530 -16.27 0.51 -20.06
C TYR A 530 -16.13 -0.12 -18.67
N ILE A 531 -15.11 0.31 -17.92
CA ILE A 531 -14.93 -0.07 -16.52
C ILE A 531 -15.83 0.80 -15.64
N GLU A 532 -16.83 0.19 -15.01
CA GLU A 532 -17.70 0.88 -14.04
C GLU A 532 -16.91 1.37 -12.83
N ARG A 533 -17.19 2.60 -12.41
CA ARG A 533 -16.57 3.26 -11.25
C ARG A 533 -17.61 3.38 -10.15
N MET A 534 -17.20 3.55 -8.89
CA MET A 534 -18.14 3.76 -7.77
C MET A 534 -19.09 4.96 -8.00
N VAL A 535 -18.63 5.97 -8.74
CA VAL A 535 -19.45 7.14 -9.10
C VAL A 535 -20.56 6.82 -10.11
N ASP A 536 -20.44 5.74 -10.88
CA ASP A 536 -21.51 5.24 -11.78
C ASP A 536 -22.73 4.83 -10.96
N THR A 537 -22.52 3.97 -9.95
CA THR A 537 -23.57 3.53 -9.04
C THR A 537 -24.17 4.70 -8.26
N LEU A 538 -23.33 5.64 -7.79
CA LEU A 538 -23.83 6.84 -7.12
C LEU A 538 -24.70 7.72 -8.03
N CYS A 539 -24.29 7.94 -9.27
CA CYS A 539 -25.08 8.71 -10.24
C CYS A 539 -26.39 7.97 -10.58
N TRP A 540 -26.31 6.65 -10.79
CA TRP A 540 -27.47 5.81 -11.02
C TRP A 540 -28.47 5.87 -9.87
N ASP A 541 -28.01 5.70 -8.63
CA ASP A 541 -28.85 5.73 -7.44
C ASP A 541 -29.56 7.08 -7.26
N ARG A 542 -28.86 8.17 -7.58
CA ARG A 542 -29.44 9.53 -7.52
C ARG A 542 -30.41 9.81 -8.66
N LEU A 543 -30.20 9.22 -9.84
CA LEU A 543 -31.07 9.42 -11.00
C LEU A 543 -32.28 8.48 -11.02
N LYS A 544 -32.17 7.26 -10.48
CA LYS A 544 -33.28 6.30 -10.35
C LYS A 544 -34.26 6.71 -9.24
N ALA A 545 -33.79 7.42 -8.22
CA ALA A 545 -34.63 7.89 -7.13
C ALA A 545 -35.79 8.77 -7.65
N PRO A 546 -37.00 8.68 -7.08
CA PRO A 546 -38.15 9.46 -7.54
C PRO A 546 -37.97 10.97 -7.27
N GLN A 547 -37.21 11.35 -6.25
CA GLN A 547 -36.98 12.77 -5.94
C GLN A 547 -36.05 13.44 -6.97
N PRO A 548 -36.31 14.71 -7.35
CA PRO A 548 -35.43 15.45 -8.24
C PRO A 548 -34.09 15.76 -7.55
N SER A 549 -33.00 15.72 -8.30
CA SER A 549 -31.65 16.00 -7.77
C SER A 549 -30.84 16.87 -8.73
N THR A 550 -29.78 17.47 -8.22
CA THR A 550 -28.76 18.15 -9.04
C THR A 550 -27.45 17.41 -8.86
N ILE A 551 -26.94 16.84 -9.94
CA ILE A 551 -25.71 16.04 -9.95
C ILE A 551 -24.69 16.78 -10.81
N PHE A 552 -23.48 16.96 -10.29
CA PHE A 552 -22.39 17.67 -10.97
C PHE A 552 -21.16 16.76 -11.03
N ILE A 553 -20.75 16.38 -12.25
CA ILE A 553 -19.52 15.62 -12.50
C ILE A 553 -18.40 16.61 -12.81
N GLN A 554 -17.37 16.60 -11.96
CA GLN A 554 -16.21 17.47 -12.11
C GLN A 554 -14.92 16.64 -12.14
N ALA A 555 -14.19 16.67 -13.26
CA ALA A 555 -12.91 15.98 -13.41
C ALA A 555 -12.06 16.54 -14.59
N PRO A 556 -10.76 16.26 -14.65
CA PRO A 556 -9.91 16.61 -15.80
C PRO A 556 -10.43 16.08 -17.14
N ARG A 557 -9.96 16.65 -18.26
CA ARG A 557 -10.29 16.15 -19.61
C ARG A 557 -9.84 14.68 -19.74
N GLN A 558 -10.53 13.90 -20.58
CA GLN A 558 -10.23 12.49 -20.84
C GLN A 558 -10.36 11.51 -19.64
N MET A 559 -10.94 11.93 -18.52
CA MET A 559 -11.20 11.06 -17.36
C MET A 559 -12.50 10.22 -17.48
N GLY A 560 -13.12 10.19 -18.67
CA GLY A 560 -14.35 9.41 -18.91
C GLY A 560 -15.64 10.04 -18.37
N LYS A 561 -15.67 11.36 -18.12
CA LYS A 561 -16.87 12.09 -17.64
C LYS A 561 -18.08 11.92 -18.57
N SER A 562 -17.89 12.17 -19.86
CA SER A 562 -18.93 12.05 -20.87
C SER A 562 -19.39 10.59 -21.01
N SER A 563 -18.49 9.63 -20.88
CA SER A 563 -18.84 8.19 -20.91
C SER A 563 -19.69 7.79 -19.70
N LEU A 564 -19.35 8.26 -18.49
CA LEU A 564 -20.18 8.10 -17.29
C LEU A 564 -21.57 8.71 -17.49
N LEU A 565 -21.62 9.97 -17.94
CA LEU A 565 -22.88 10.66 -18.17
C LEU A 565 -23.75 9.91 -19.18
N GLN A 566 -23.21 9.56 -20.36
CA GLN A 566 -23.90 8.82 -21.42
C GLN A 566 -24.41 7.44 -20.96
N ARG A 567 -23.60 6.71 -20.19
CA ARG A 567 -23.98 5.39 -19.67
C ARG A 567 -25.17 5.49 -18.71
N VAL A 568 -25.09 6.39 -17.73
CA VAL A 568 -26.15 6.51 -16.71
C VAL A 568 -27.44 7.08 -17.33
N ILE A 569 -27.35 8.04 -18.26
CA ILE A 569 -28.57 8.53 -18.93
C ILE A 569 -29.23 7.45 -19.79
N LYS A 570 -28.45 6.54 -20.42
CA LYS A 570 -29.01 5.41 -21.15
C LYS A 570 -29.76 4.48 -20.20
N GLN A 571 -29.15 4.11 -19.07
CA GLN A 571 -29.81 3.28 -18.06
C GLN A 571 -31.13 3.91 -17.59
N VAL A 572 -31.16 5.22 -17.37
CA VAL A 572 -32.39 5.94 -17.00
C VAL A 572 -33.44 5.90 -18.11
N LYS A 573 -33.04 6.14 -19.37
CA LYS A 573 -33.93 6.02 -20.54
C LYS A 573 -34.54 4.61 -20.64
N ASP A 574 -33.72 3.58 -20.44
CA ASP A 574 -34.13 2.18 -20.55
C ASP A 574 -35.15 1.77 -19.47
N THR A 575 -35.21 2.47 -18.32
CA THR A 575 -36.30 2.26 -17.34
C THR A 575 -37.67 2.79 -17.79
N GLY A 576 -37.70 3.73 -18.73
CA GLY A 576 -38.91 4.45 -19.12
C GLY A 576 -39.57 5.30 -18.03
N SER A 577 -38.96 5.41 -16.83
CA SER A 577 -39.54 6.10 -15.67
C SER A 577 -39.43 7.64 -15.75
N LYS A 578 -38.45 8.14 -16.51
CA LYS A 578 -38.18 9.56 -16.69
C LYS A 578 -37.87 9.86 -18.15
N LYS A 579 -38.27 11.03 -18.63
CA LYS A 579 -37.81 11.57 -19.91
C LYS A 579 -36.41 12.13 -19.72
N VAL A 580 -35.55 11.94 -20.71
CA VAL A 580 -34.15 12.35 -20.64
C VAL A 580 -33.79 13.16 -21.87
N VAL A 581 -33.39 14.40 -21.64
CA VAL A 581 -32.84 15.29 -22.66
C VAL A 581 -31.35 15.42 -22.43
N PHE A 582 -30.56 15.28 -23.50
CA PHE A 582 -29.11 15.42 -23.46
C PHE A 582 -28.70 16.60 -24.34
N ILE A 583 -28.03 17.59 -23.73
CA ILE A 583 -27.50 18.76 -24.39
C ILE A 583 -25.97 18.73 -24.28
N ASP A 584 -25.30 18.77 -25.41
CA ASP A 584 -23.85 18.90 -25.50
C ASP A 584 -23.51 20.34 -25.85
N PHE A 585 -22.82 21.04 -24.95
CA PHE A 585 -22.49 22.44 -25.14
C PHE A 585 -21.48 22.67 -26.27
N GLN A 586 -20.79 21.63 -26.77
CA GLN A 586 -19.97 21.73 -27.99
C GLN A 586 -20.80 22.07 -29.24
N ARG A 587 -22.09 21.71 -29.25
CA ARG A 587 -22.97 21.91 -30.41
C ARG A 587 -23.40 23.35 -30.62
N PHE A 588 -23.23 24.21 -29.61
CA PHE A 588 -23.54 25.63 -29.74
C PHE A 588 -22.47 26.33 -30.60
N PRO A 589 -22.88 27.07 -31.65
CA PRO A 589 -22.00 27.99 -32.37
C PRO A 589 -21.39 29.00 -31.41
N GLU A 590 -20.13 29.41 -31.64
CA GLU A 590 -19.44 30.35 -30.75
C GLU A 590 -20.17 31.68 -30.59
N ASP A 591 -20.84 32.16 -31.64
CA ASP A 591 -21.56 33.44 -31.59
C ASP A 591 -22.81 33.36 -30.70
N TYR A 592 -23.42 32.18 -30.58
CA TYR A 592 -24.54 31.96 -29.67
C TYR A 592 -24.06 31.99 -28.21
N LEU A 593 -22.85 31.50 -27.91
CA LEU A 593 -22.27 31.61 -26.57
C LEU A 593 -21.92 33.06 -26.16
N LYS A 594 -21.93 34.00 -27.11
CA LYS A 594 -21.71 35.44 -26.91
C LYS A 594 -23.00 36.25 -26.82
N ASP A 595 -24.12 35.74 -27.37
CA ASP A 595 -25.42 36.40 -27.37
C ASP A 595 -26.42 35.67 -26.45
N GLU A 596 -26.80 36.34 -25.35
CA GLU A 596 -27.71 35.77 -24.35
C GLU A 596 -29.09 35.42 -24.94
N ALA A 597 -29.61 36.22 -25.86
CA ALA A 597 -30.93 36.03 -26.42
C ALA A 597 -30.97 34.80 -27.34
N GLU A 598 -30.00 34.70 -28.24
CA GLU A 598 -29.89 33.59 -29.19
C GLU A 598 -29.52 32.28 -28.48
N PHE A 599 -28.64 32.33 -27.47
CA PHE A 599 -28.34 31.17 -26.63
C PHE A 599 -29.59 30.58 -25.98
N PHE A 600 -30.39 31.39 -25.28
CA PHE A 600 -31.53 30.86 -24.52
C PHE A 600 -32.68 30.37 -25.42
N LYS A 601 -32.86 30.98 -26.60
CA LYS A 601 -33.78 30.45 -27.61
C LYS A 601 -33.31 29.09 -28.10
N GLU A 602 -32.05 28.97 -28.51
CA GLU A 602 -31.46 27.73 -29.02
C GLU A 602 -31.47 26.63 -27.95
N PHE A 603 -31.11 26.96 -26.71
CA PHE A 603 -31.18 26.03 -25.58
C PHE A 603 -32.60 25.50 -25.36
N CYS A 604 -33.62 26.36 -25.43
CA CYS A 604 -35.02 25.95 -25.35
C CYS A 604 -35.46 25.12 -26.57
N PHE A 605 -34.98 25.47 -27.76
CA PHE A 605 -35.24 24.76 -29.01
C PHE A 605 -34.73 23.32 -28.93
N MET A 606 -33.44 23.14 -28.62
CA MET A 606 -32.81 21.83 -28.52
C MET A 606 -33.49 20.91 -27.50
N ILE A 607 -33.97 21.47 -26.37
CA ILE A 607 -34.72 20.68 -25.37
C ILE A 607 -36.09 20.27 -25.91
N GLY A 608 -36.81 21.19 -26.56
CA GLY A 608 -38.11 20.91 -27.18
C GLY A 608 -38.02 19.87 -28.30
N GLU A 609 -37.02 20.03 -29.18
CA GLU A 609 -36.73 19.12 -30.29
C GLU A 609 -36.38 17.71 -29.77
N SER A 610 -35.53 17.60 -28.74
CA SER A 610 -35.20 16.31 -28.12
C SER A 610 -36.41 15.60 -27.49
N LEU A 611 -37.51 16.30 -27.25
CA LEU A 611 -38.76 15.79 -26.70
C LEU A 611 -39.86 15.65 -27.76
N ASP A 612 -39.55 15.89 -29.03
CA ASP A 612 -40.51 15.90 -30.14
C ASP A 612 -41.69 16.86 -29.91
N LEU A 613 -41.42 18.01 -29.31
CA LEU A 613 -42.40 19.07 -29.08
C LEU A 613 -42.34 20.10 -30.20
N THR A 614 -43.50 20.55 -30.66
CA THR A 614 -43.59 21.65 -31.63
C THR A 614 -42.88 22.91 -31.11
N ASP A 615 -42.21 23.66 -31.97
CA ASP A 615 -41.59 24.92 -31.58
C ASP A 615 -42.65 25.96 -31.16
N ALA A 616 -42.46 26.57 -29.99
CA ALA A 616 -43.26 27.67 -29.48
C ALA A 616 -42.41 28.84 -28.95
N ILE A 617 -41.11 28.88 -29.24
CA ILE A 617 -40.15 29.85 -28.67
C ILE A 617 -40.61 31.29 -28.91
N GLU A 618 -40.99 31.60 -30.15
CA GLU A 618 -41.46 32.93 -30.55
C GLU A 618 -42.67 33.40 -29.73
N GLN A 619 -43.51 32.49 -29.22
CA GLN A 619 -44.66 32.86 -28.40
C GLN A 619 -44.23 33.27 -26.97
N TYR A 620 -43.18 32.65 -26.45
CA TYR A 620 -42.66 32.89 -25.10
C TYR A 620 -41.67 34.05 -25.04
N TRP A 621 -41.05 34.40 -26.16
CA TRP A 621 -40.16 35.56 -26.29
C TRP A 621 -40.89 36.86 -26.70
N ARG A 622 -42.22 36.83 -26.91
CA ARG A 622 -43.05 38.03 -27.11
C ARG A 622 -43.20 38.81 -25.80
N GLY A 623 -42.35 39.82 -25.57
CA GLY A 623 -42.49 40.76 -24.46
C GLY A 623 -41.19 41.39 -23.98
N ARG A 624 -41.25 42.20 -22.91
CA ARG A 624 -40.09 42.91 -22.31
C ARG A 624 -39.36 42.12 -21.21
N ARG A 625 -39.62 40.82 -21.07
CA ARG A 625 -39.00 40.00 -20.02
C ARG A 625 -37.55 39.65 -20.38
N ALA A 626 -36.70 39.55 -19.36
CA ALA A 626 -35.34 39.06 -19.52
C ALA A 626 -35.31 37.63 -20.07
N HIS A 627 -34.29 37.29 -20.87
CA HIS A 627 -34.18 36.00 -21.56
C HIS A 627 -34.16 34.81 -20.60
N ILE A 628 -33.48 34.93 -19.47
CA ILE A 628 -33.47 33.94 -18.37
C ILE A 628 -34.88 33.60 -17.83
N LEU A 629 -35.75 34.61 -17.73
CA LEU A 629 -37.13 34.43 -17.26
C LEU A 629 -38.00 33.81 -18.34
N ASN A 630 -37.78 34.15 -19.61
CA ASN A 630 -38.46 33.51 -20.73
C ASN A 630 -38.08 32.04 -20.84
N CYS A 631 -36.79 31.70 -20.69
CA CYS A 631 -36.31 30.32 -20.62
C CYS A 631 -36.97 29.54 -19.48
N SER A 632 -36.93 30.07 -18.26
CA SER A 632 -37.56 29.43 -17.09
C SER A 632 -39.06 29.20 -17.28
N ARG A 633 -39.77 30.16 -17.89
CA ARG A 633 -41.19 30.03 -18.23
C ARG A 633 -41.45 29.02 -19.35
N TYR A 634 -40.58 28.96 -20.35
CA TYR A 634 -40.70 27.98 -21.43
C TYR A 634 -40.53 26.57 -20.87
N ILE A 635 -39.49 26.31 -20.08
CA ILE A 635 -39.30 25.02 -19.41
C ILE A 635 -40.52 24.68 -18.55
N SER A 636 -40.93 25.55 -17.62
CA SER A 636 -42.01 25.24 -16.67
C SER A 636 -43.41 25.17 -17.30
N LYS A 637 -43.81 26.15 -18.13
CA LYS A 637 -45.19 26.29 -18.63
C LYS A 637 -45.43 25.66 -19.99
N TYR A 638 -44.38 25.42 -20.78
CA TYR A 638 -44.51 24.77 -22.07
C TYR A 638 -44.04 23.32 -22.02
N ILE A 639 -42.77 23.10 -21.69
CA ILE A 639 -42.17 21.76 -21.74
C ILE A 639 -42.77 20.88 -20.64
N MET A 640 -42.61 21.25 -19.37
CA MET A 640 -43.05 20.42 -18.25
C MET A 640 -44.57 20.21 -18.24
N ALA A 641 -45.36 21.14 -18.78
CA ALA A 641 -46.82 21.01 -18.88
C ALA A 641 -47.27 19.94 -19.88
N LYS A 642 -46.39 19.54 -20.82
CA LYS A 642 -46.64 18.51 -21.84
C LYS A 642 -46.01 17.16 -21.51
N LEU A 643 -45.37 17.03 -20.34
CA LEU A 643 -44.72 15.80 -19.92
C LEU A 643 -45.48 15.15 -18.76
N ASP A 644 -45.88 13.89 -18.96
CA ASP A 644 -46.49 13.07 -17.91
C ASP A 644 -45.46 12.50 -16.92
N GLN A 645 -44.19 12.49 -17.32
CA GLN A 645 -43.06 11.91 -16.58
C GLN A 645 -42.08 12.99 -16.12
N PRO A 646 -41.31 12.76 -15.03
CA PRO A 646 -40.21 13.64 -14.65
C PRO A 646 -39.15 13.77 -15.75
N LEU A 647 -38.48 14.91 -15.80
CA LEU A 647 -37.47 15.23 -16.79
C LEU A 647 -36.07 15.23 -16.18
N VAL A 648 -35.13 14.51 -16.79
CA VAL A 648 -33.69 14.64 -16.55
C VAL A 648 -33.10 15.48 -17.67
N LEU A 649 -32.60 16.67 -17.32
CA LEU A 649 -31.83 17.51 -18.23
C LEU A 649 -30.34 17.26 -17.99
N ALA A 650 -29.75 16.46 -18.88
CA ALA A 650 -28.34 16.14 -18.88
C ALA A 650 -27.57 17.11 -19.78
N MET A 651 -26.51 17.71 -19.25
CA MET A 651 -25.71 18.74 -19.91
C MET A 651 -24.22 18.37 -19.85
N ASP A 652 -23.60 18.20 -21.01
CA ASP A 652 -22.16 17.92 -21.14
C ASP A 652 -21.39 19.19 -21.50
N GLU A 653 -20.13 19.28 -21.08
CA GLU A 653 -19.22 20.41 -21.35
C GLU A 653 -19.76 21.80 -20.95
N VAL A 654 -20.43 21.85 -19.79
CA VAL A 654 -21.02 23.09 -19.29
C VAL A 654 -19.95 24.12 -18.92
N ASP A 655 -18.68 23.71 -18.80
CA ASP A 655 -17.54 24.60 -18.65
C ASP A 655 -17.37 25.61 -19.80
N ARG A 656 -17.87 25.32 -21.02
CA ARG A 656 -17.88 26.31 -22.12
C ARG A 656 -18.63 27.60 -21.74
N MET A 657 -19.65 27.49 -20.88
CA MET A 657 -20.40 28.66 -20.40
C MET A 657 -19.58 29.57 -19.49
N LEU A 658 -18.48 29.09 -18.89
CA LEU A 658 -17.63 29.91 -18.04
C LEU A 658 -16.99 31.08 -18.81
N PHE A 659 -16.86 30.95 -20.14
CA PHE A 659 -16.31 31.99 -21.01
C PHE A 659 -17.38 32.93 -21.59
N SER A 660 -18.67 32.67 -21.35
CA SER A 660 -19.75 33.49 -21.84
C SER A 660 -19.91 34.81 -21.05
N PRO A 661 -20.28 35.93 -21.69
CA PRO A 661 -20.62 37.19 -21.01
C PRO A 661 -21.76 37.06 -20.00
N PHE A 662 -22.69 36.13 -20.24
CA PHE A 662 -23.90 35.95 -19.43
C PHE A 662 -23.85 34.70 -18.51
N ARG A 663 -22.64 34.16 -18.26
CA ARG A 663 -22.42 32.98 -17.39
C ARG A 663 -23.14 33.06 -16.04
N THR A 664 -23.11 34.24 -15.41
CA THR A 664 -23.73 34.48 -14.11
C THR A 664 -25.25 34.31 -14.18
N ASN A 665 -25.87 34.75 -15.28
CA ASN A 665 -27.30 34.60 -15.51
C ASN A 665 -27.63 33.11 -15.74
N PHE A 666 -26.86 32.41 -16.58
CA PHE A 666 -27.06 30.99 -16.84
C PHE A 666 -26.96 30.12 -15.57
N PHE A 667 -25.86 30.19 -14.82
CA PHE A 667 -25.71 29.40 -13.59
C PHE A 667 -26.64 29.87 -12.47
N GLY A 668 -26.97 31.16 -12.42
CA GLY A 668 -27.99 31.71 -11.54
C GLY A 668 -29.39 31.13 -11.82
N MET A 669 -29.73 30.92 -13.10
CA MET A 669 -30.97 30.27 -13.52
C MET A 669 -31.05 28.84 -13.02
N LEU A 670 -30.01 28.04 -13.25
CA LEU A 670 -29.98 26.63 -12.83
C LEU A 670 -30.08 26.49 -11.31
N ARG A 671 -29.45 27.40 -10.56
CA ARG A 671 -29.60 27.47 -9.10
C ARG A 671 -31.03 27.82 -8.68
N THR A 672 -31.67 28.74 -9.40
CA THR A 672 -33.06 29.11 -9.17
C THR A 672 -33.98 27.90 -9.40
N TRP A 673 -33.81 27.17 -10.50
CA TRP A 673 -34.57 25.94 -10.77
C TRP A 673 -34.35 24.86 -9.70
N HIS A 674 -33.13 24.74 -9.15
CA HIS A 674 -32.85 23.83 -8.03
C HIS A 674 -33.65 24.21 -6.77
N ASN A 675 -33.65 25.50 -6.42
CA ASN A 675 -34.33 26.00 -5.23
C ASN A 675 -35.87 25.95 -5.37
N ASP A 676 -36.38 26.26 -6.56
CA ASP A 676 -37.81 26.30 -6.86
C ASP A 676 -38.48 24.92 -6.81
N ARG A 677 -37.71 23.82 -6.75
CA ARG A 677 -38.25 22.46 -6.50
C ARG A 677 -39.12 22.35 -5.26
N ALA A 678 -38.89 23.21 -4.26
CA ALA A 678 -39.66 23.21 -3.03
C ALA A 678 -41.03 23.90 -3.16
N PHE A 679 -41.25 24.70 -4.22
CA PHE A 679 -42.39 25.60 -4.32
C PHE A 679 -43.13 25.56 -5.67
N ASP A 680 -42.52 25.01 -6.73
CA ASP A 680 -43.10 24.90 -8.07
C ASP A 680 -43.12 23.43 -8.52
N ASP A 681 -44.33 22.89 -8.71
CA ASP A 681 -44.57 21.50 -9.11
C ASP A 681 -43.90 21.11 -10.43
N SER A 682 -43.68 22.09 -11.33
CA SER A 682 -42.99 21.87 -12.60
C SER A 682 -41.51 21.56 -12.34
N PHE A 683 -40.87 22.34 -11.46
CA PHE A 683 -39.45 22.14 -11.12
C PHE A 683 -39.24 20.97 -10.16
N ALA A 684 -40.23 20.64 -9.31
CA ALA A 684 -40.23 19.43 -8.48
C ALA A 684 -40.12 18.12 -9.31
N LYS A 685 -40.34 18.18 -10.62
CA LYS A 685 -40.16 17.06 -11.57
C LYS A 685 -38.91 17.19 -12.45
N LEU A 686 -38.06 18.19 -12.21
CA LEU A 686 -36.86 18.46 -13.01
C LEU A 686 -35.57 18.06 -12.27
N THR A 687 -34.86 17.09 -12.81
CA THR A 687 -33.50 16.71 -12.41
C THR A 687 -32.46 17.35 -13.32
N LEU A 688 -31.38 17.87 -12.74
CA LEU A 688 -30.26 18.47 -13.47
C LEU A 688 -29.03 17.57 -13.34
N PHE A 689 -28.42 17.19 -14.46
CA PHE A 689 -27.21 16.36 -14.47
C PHE A 689 -26.15 17.01 -15.35
N LEU A 690 -25.08 17.51 -14.76
CA LEU A 690 -24.10 18.34 -15.45
C LEU A 690 -22.72 17.71 -15.42
N SER A 691 -21.95 17.92 -16.48
CA SER A 691 -20.52 17.63 -16.52
C SER A 691 -19.71 18.91 -16.78
N SER A 692 -18.55 19.02 -16.14
CA SER A 692 -17.60 20.11 -16.32
C SER A 692 -16.16 19.59 -16.24
N SER A 693 -15.29 20.14 -17.07
CA SER A 693 -13.84 19.93 -16.93
C SER A 693 -13.23 20.82 -15.85
N THR A 694 -12.23 20.32 -15.11
CA THR A 694 -11.48 21.10 -14.09
C THR A 694 -10.31 21.90 -14.64
N GLU A 695 -9.94 21.64 -15.89
CA GLU A 695 -8.87 22.33 -16.61
C GLU A 695 -9.51 23.25 -17.66
N PRO A 696 -9.03 24.50 -17.82
CA PRO A 696 -9.53 25.43 -18.83
C PRO A 696 -9.42 24.87 -20.26
#